data_AF-W9XX31-F1
#
_entry.id   AF-W9XX31-F1
#
_cell.length_a   1.000
_cell.length_b   1.000
_cell.length_c   1.000
_cell.angle_alpha   90.00
_cell.angle_beta   90.00
_cell.angle_gamma   90.00
#
_symmetry.space_group_name_H-M   'P 1'
#
loop_
_entity.id
_entity.type
_entity.pdbx_description
1 polymer ?
#
loop_
_entity_poly.entity_id
_entity_poly.type
_entity_poly.pdbx_seq_one_letter_code
_entity_poly.pdbx_strand_id
1 'polypeptide(L)'
;MHLLTETAISDSREFEILSFEEVEHLKRERQYLRNRVDTTRRKLALESKLRDAAQSLNRLYSTRDKAIAAGNSPKRSRRSLLGSKPNSGEDVMTRADDEYAASDRKVHEFTQELSELERRLESTEKRLLEHTAGVLQMTHKGLKKNLRRTELPRSPESMTSQANHRNSGMDGIDDFDERSLYQVPDYVTKFGQIPPPLNTSRARNSDPRAVDNIASRLQEINNRLHSMIVEAGSHEHFDPPPQPTDEHMTGPVDAQIQAYLGYLSQGLHVMEAAQARGHAEAQKTIFDSEDQLEDVNNRLHDMLERTDPTGHSPQLQHDEPRGKDLQSQLAFSTVVLDRLNQRIETLVEQKDILTRQIQQQRDLNTKTDAQRDAKIRELTDQLEEAQCLQTVGEQQAQHSRDQINLLMEQLDMAKQNSALLEQQRGTNDAEALEMDRSARKEMEEKLMAELQTKQEELGQLRSELGQLRLESESKAERLLQQLEEVQAAKGQADLALESHRTELAHFETKFAALQAERDQACTDLRQQINRLETAKAGAEAELSKVREEMKELESEVVRAQTELTMVKAELDGAYGTRAQRAADVSMNPQIQRVIDELNARNKDLENQLDFLQTQHETKGVGSAELQNRVNALQKELKETIEDYELMTKQSIDDEKERDRLEESVDALQQRCEILESQLNEEKVKWLGVKVGSPNETTSTMVLKNEFKKMMRETRAENLRTIKAEQEERRRLEGIVKNLKKDRQQTRSSKDVSES
;
A
#
# COMPACT_ATOMS: atom_id res chain seq x y z
N MET A 1 -33.59 -1.75 -19.52
CA MET A 1 -32.76 -2.65 -18.68
C MET A 1 -32.62 -4.03 -19.30
N HIS A 2 -33.70 -4.76 -19.60
CA HIS A 2 -33.59 -6.11 -20.19
C HIS A 2 -32.82 -6.20 -21.52
N LEU A 3 -33.01 -5.22 -22.42
CA LEU A 3 -32.28 -5.18 -23.69
C LEU A 3 -30.76 -5.04 -23.48
N LEU A 4 -30.34 -4.11 -22.61
CA LEU A 4 -28.92 -3.90 -22.28
C LEU A 4 -28.29 -5.14 -21.65
N THR A 5 -29.02 -5.81 -20.76
CA THR A 5 -28.55 -7.07 -20.18
C THR A 5 -28.45 -8.17 -21.23
N GLU A 6 -29.39 -8.25 -22.17
CA GLU A 6 -29.38 -9.26 -23.24
C GLU A 6 -28.25 -9.02 -24.24
N THR A 7 -27.97 -7.75 -24.58
CA THR A 7 -26.80 -7.36 -25.39
C THR A 7 -25.49 -7.69 -24.68
N ALA A 8 -25.33 -7.30 -23.40
CA ALA A 8 -24.11 -7.61 -22.63
C ALA A 8 -23.89 -9.13 -22.45
N ILE A 9 -24.98 -9.88 -22.31
CA ILE A 9 -25.00 -11.35 -22.30
C ILE A 9 -24.56 -11.91 -23.66
N SER A 10 -25.04 -11.35 -24.76
CA SER A 10 -24.64 -11.78 -26.10
C SER A 10 -23.16 -11.51 -26.35
N ASP A 11 -22.68 -10.31 -26.01
CA ASP A 11 -21.30 -9.88 -26.22
C ASP A 11 -20.31 -10.67 -25.34
N SER A 12 -20.73 -11.07 -24.14
CA SER A 12 -19.90 -11.87 -23.22
C SER A 12 -19.81 -13.36 -23.53
N ARG A 13 -20.49 -13.85 -24.58
CA ARG A 13 -20.43 -15.26 -24.98
C ARG A 13 -19.07 -15.68 -25.54
N GLU A 14 -18.34 -14.74 -26.12
CA GLU A 14 -17.05 -15.01 -26.79
C GLU A 14 -15.86 -14.78 -25.86
N PHE A 15 -16.09 -14.36 -24.61
CA PHE A 15 -15.01 -14.14 -23.65
C PHE A 15 -14.41 -15.45 -23.15
N GLU A 16 -13.08 -15.48 -23.11
CA GLU A 16 -12.30 -16.63 -22.66
C GLU A 16 -12.46 -16.86 -21.15
N ILE A 17 -12.76 -18.10 -20.78
CA ILE A 17 -12.82 -18.51 -19.38
C ILE A 17 -11.48 -19.15 -19.02
N LEU A 18 -10.66 -18.35 -18.36
CA LEU A 18 -9.36 -18.71 -17.82
C LEU A 18 -9.48 -19.75 -16.69
N SER A 19 -8.43 -20.54 -16.50
CA SER A 19 -8.32 -21.47 -15.39
C SER A 19 -8.10 -20.73 -14.05
N PHE A 20 -8.37 -21.40 -12.93
CA PHE A 20 -8.19 -20.82 -11.60
C PHE A 20 -6.74 -20.36 -11.37
N GLU A 21 -5.75 -21.14 -11.79
CA GLU A 21 -4.33 -20.81 -11.66
C GLU A 21 -3.94 -19.57 -12.46
N GLU A 22 -4.45 -19.44 -13.69
CA GLU A 22 -4.22 -18.28 -14.55
C GLU A 22 -4.87 -17.02 -13.98
N VAL A 23 -6.08 -17.13 -13.41
CA VAL A 23 -6.76 -16.00 -12.75
C VAL A 23 -5.98 -15.54 -11.52
N GLU A 24 -5.50 -16.47 -10.69
CA GLU A 24 -4.67 -16.15 -9.53
C GLU A 24 -3.31 -15.55 -9.94
N HIS A 25 -2.72 -16.02 -11.04
CA HIS A 25 -1.53 -15.40 -11.62
C HIS A 25 -1.81 -13.97 -12.10
N LEU A 26 -2.88 -13.74 -12.87
CA LEU A 26 -3.25 -12.42 -13.37
C LEU A 26 -3.64 -11.45 -12.25
N LYS A 27 -4.26 -11.92 -11.16
CA LYS A 27 -4.53 -11.08 -9.97
C LYS A 27 -3.23 -10.64 -9.29
N ARG A 28 -2.27 -11.55 -9.13
CA ARG A 28 -0.93 -11.22 -8.59
C ARG A 28 -0.18 -10.26 -9.50
N GLU A 29 -0.21 -10.49 -10.81
CA GLU A 29 0.38 -9.61 -11.81
C GLU A 29 -0.27 -8.22 -11.81
N ARG A 30 -1.61 -8.14 -11.73
CA ARG A 30 -2.34 -6.87 -11.60
C ARG A 30 -1.89 -6.09 -10.36
N GLN A 31 -1.79 -6.75 -9.21
CA GLN A 31 -1.34 -6.10 -7.97
C GLN A 31 0.11 -5.60 -8.08
N TYR A 32 1.00 -6.41 -8.66
CA TYR A 32 2.38 -6.03 -8.91
C TYR A 32 2.48 -4.82 -9.85
N LEU A 33 1.78 -4.86 -10.99
CA LEU A 33 1.76 -3.79 -11.98
C LEU A 33 1.19 -2.50 -11.40
N ARG A 34 0.09 -2.57 -10.63
CA ARG A 34 -0.52 -1.41 -9.96
C ARG A 34 0.45 -0.75 -8.98
N ASN A 35 1.09 -1.54 -8.12
CA ASN A 35 2.11 -1.04 -7.20
C ASN A 35 3.27 -0.36 -7.97
N ARG A 36 3.70 -0.97 -9.08
CA ARG A 36 4.79 -0.43 -9.89
C ARG A 36 4.41 0.87 -10.58
N VAL A 37 3.21 0.96 -11.17
CA VAL A 37 2.62 2.19 -11.72
C VAL A 37 2.57 3.30 -10.66
N ASP A 38 2.12 3.01 -9.44
CA ASP A 38 2.07 4.00 -8.37
C ASP A 38 3.46 4.47 -7.91
N THR A 39 4.47 3.59 -7.97
CA THR A 39 5.86 3.98 -7.69
C THR A 39 6.47 4.83 -8.80
N THR A 40 6.27 4.47 -10.08
CA THR A 40 6.80 5.23 -11.22
C THR A 40 6.09 6.58 -11.35
N ARG A 41 4.79 6.65 -11.07
CA ARG A 41 4.03 7.91 -11.00
C ARG A 41 4.57 8.86 -9.91
N ARG A 42 4.92 8.32 -8.73
CA ARG A 42 5.56 9.12 -7.66
C ARG A 42 6.95 9.62 -8.07
N LYS A 43 7.76 8.76 -8.70
CA LYS A 43 9.09 9.15 -9.23
C LYS A 43 8.98 10.23 -10.30
N LEU A 44 8.05 10.07 -11.24
CA LEU A 44 7.76 11.06 -12.28
C LEU A 44 7.34 12.40 -11.69
N ALA A 45 6.49 12.39 -10.65
CA ALA A 45 6.07 13.62 -9.98
C ALA A 45 7.23 14.34 -9.25
N LEU A 46 8.17 13.59 -8.67
CA LEU A 46 9.36 14.16 -8.04
C LEU A 46 10.32 14.74 -9.10
N GLU A 47 10.63 13.98 -10.15
CA GLU A 47 11.50 14.45 -11.23
C GLU A 47 10.88 15.63 -12.00
N SER A 48 9.56 15.66 -12.21
CA SER A 48 8.90 16.81 -12.84
C SER A 48 9.08 18.08 -12.01
N LYS A 49 9.00 17.98 -10.67
CA LYS A 49 9.28 19.11 -9.78
C LYS A 49 10.76 19.52 -9.81
N LEU A 50 11.68 18.55 -9.91
CA LEU A 50 13.11 18.83 -10.04
C LEU A 50 13.42 19.55 -11.36
N ARG A 51 12.80 19.12 -12.46
CA ARG A 51 12.89 19.78 -13.76
C ARG A 51 12.37 21.22 -13.69
N ASP A 52 11.20 21.43 -13.08
CA ASP A 52 10.61 22.77 -12.94
C ASP A 52 11.48 23.67 -12.03
N ALA A 53 12.07 23.10 -10.98
CA ALA A 53 13.02 23.81 -10.12
C ALA A 53 14.30 24.17 -10.88
N ALA A 54 14.89 23.23 -11.63
CA ALA A 54 16.06 23.47 -12.48
C ALA A 54 15.77 24.51 -13.56
N GLN A 55 14.57 24.50 -14.16
CA GLN A 55 14.12 25.52 -15.11
C GLN A 55 14.01 26.90 -14.46
N SER A 56 13.50 26.96 -13.22
CA SER A 56 13.40 28.21 -12.47
C SER A 56 14.78 28.79 -12.12
N LEU A 57 15.74 27.92 -11.77
CA LEU A 57 17.13 28.31 -11.54
C LEU A 57 17.74 28.86 -12.82
N ASN A 58 17.59 28.14 -13.93
CA ASN A 58 18.07 28.57 -15.24
C ASN A 58 17.52 29.95 -15.65
N ARG A 59 16.23 30.22 -15.40
CA ARG A 59 15.63 31.56 -15.61
C ARG A 59 16.24 32.65 -14.73
N LEU A 60 16.50 32.37 -13.45
CA LEU A 60 17.13 33.33 -12.52
C LEU A 60 18.56 33.66 -12.93
N TYR A 61 19.26 32.65 -13.42
CA TYR A 61 20.63 32.76 -13.91
C TYR A 61 20.67 33.54 -15.25
N SER A 62 19.81 33.23 -16.22
CA SER A 62 19.69 33.97 -17.48
C SER A 62 19.26 35.44 -17.30
N THR A 63 18.37 35.72 -16.35
CA THR A 63 17.93 37.10 -16.04
C THR A 63 19.03 37.91 -15.34
N ARG A 64 19.84 37.28 -14.49
CA ARG A 64 21.02 37.91 -13.87
C ARG A 64 22.06 38.30 -14.91
N ASP A 65 22.34 37.44 -15.88
CA ASP A 65 23.29 37.77 -16.95
C ASP A 65 22.79 38.87 -17.87
N LYS A 66 21.48 38.92 -18.16
CA LYS A 66 20.86 40.06 -18.87
C LYS A 66 20.93 41.37 -18.10
N ALA A 67 20.78 41.34 -16.77
CA ALA A 67 20.92 42.53 -15.93
C ALA A 67 22.37 43.05 -15.86
N ILE A 68 23.36 42.16 -15.94
CA ILE A 68 24.79 42.50 -16.01
C ILE A 68 25.14 43.04 -17.41
N ALA A 69 24.63 42.43 -18.48
CA ALA A 69 24.85 42.86 -19.86
C ALA A 69 24.17 44.20 -20.20
N ALA A 70 23.07 44.55 -19.55
CA ALA A 70 22.34 45.81 -19.75
C ALA A 70 22.93 47.03 -18.99
N GLY A 71 24.11 46.91 -18.37
CA GLY A 71 24.83 48.05 -17.78
C GLY A 71 24.25 48.62 -16.47
N ASN A 72 23.16 48.06 -15.95
CA ASN A 72 22.56 48.48 -14.68
C ASN A 72 23.22 47.76 -13.51
N SER A 73 24.43 48.20 -13.12
CA SER A 73 25.06 47.74 -11.87
C SER A 73 24.35 48.34 -10.65
N PRO A 74 23.93 47.56 -9.64
CA PRO A 74 23.67 48.11 -8.31
C PRO A 74 25.01 48.36 -7.61
N LYS A 75 25.30 49.62 -7.26
CA LYS A 75 26.51 49.98 -6.51
C LYS A 75 26.47 49.38 -5.09
N ARG A 76 27.49 48.57 -4.80
CA ARG A 76 28.09 48.24 -3.48
C ARG A 76 27.27 47.41 -2.48
N SER A 77 27.85 46.30 -1.98
CA SER A 77 28.53 46.28 -0.66
C SER A 77 29.12 44.90 -0.30
N ARG A 78 30.30 44.99 0.33
CA ARG A 78 31.08 44.00 1.11
C ARG A 78 31.99 42.99 0.38
N ARG A 79 33.20 43.04 0.92
CA ARG A 79 34.48 42.44 0.59
C ARG A 79 34.63 41.19 1.46
N SER A 80 34.94 40.03 0.90
CA SER A 80 35.50 38.90 1.64
C SER A 80 36.82 38.50 1.00
N LEU A 81 37.88 38.56 1.81
CA LEU A 81 39.21 38.06 1.49
C LEU A 81 39.20 36.53 1.55
N LEU A 82 39.25 35.84 0.39
CA LEU A 82 39.96 34.57 0.25
C LEU A 82 40.23 34.28 -1.23
N GLY A 83 41.37 33.62 -1.50
CA GLY A 83 42.09 33.56 -2.77
C GLY A 83 41.38 32.97 -4.00
N SER A 84 41.82 33.48 -5.16
CA SER A 84 42.05 32.82 -6.46
C SER A 84 41.00 31.89 -7.08
N LYS A 85 40.34 32.32 -8.18
CA LYS A 85 40.39 31.76 -9.57
C LYS A 85 39.23 32.28 -10.47
N PRO A 86 39.33 32.15 -11.82
CA PRO A 86 38.57 32.94 -12.80
C PRO A 86 37.17 32.36 -13.12
N ASN A 87 36.31 33.18 -13.72
CA ASN A 87 35.14 32.81 -14.55
C ASN A 87 34.16 31.72 -14.03
N SER A 88 33.67 31.85 -12.79
CA SER A 88 32.75 30.86 -12.16
C SER A 88 31.25 31.02 -12.49
N GLY A 89 30.84 32.05 -13.23
CA GLY A 89 29.41 32.26 -13.56
C GLY A 89 28.90 31.34 -14.67
N GLU A 90 29.74 31.11 -15.67
CA GLU A 90 29.44 30.28 -16.85
C GLU A 90 29.38 28.79 -16.48
N ASP A 91 30.31 28.31 -15.64
CA ASP A 91 30.32 26.93 -15.11
C ASP A 91 29.10 26.57 -14.25
N VAL A 92 28.48 27.55 -13.58
CA VAL A 92 27.28 27.31 -12.76
C VAL A 92 26.03 27.27 -13.63
N MET A 93 26.03 28.02 -14.74
CA MET A 93 24.90 28.03 -15.65
C MET A 93 24.87 26.80 -16.55
N THR A 94 26.02 26.39 -17.08
CA THR A 94 26.16 25.11 -17.79
C THR A 94 25.78 23.92 -16.90
N ARG A 95 26.15 23.94 -15.61
CA ARG A 95 25.67 22.92 -14.65
C ARG A 95 24.15 22.93 -14.45
N ALA A 96 23.52 24.09 -14.38
CA ALA A 96 22.06 24.19 -14.25
C ALA A 96 21.34 23.74 -15.55
N ASP A 97 21.93 24.02 -16.71
CA ASP A 97 21.48 23.52 -18.02
C ASP A 97 21.62 21.99 -18.10
N ASP A 98 22.76 21.45 -17.68
CA ASP A 98 23.04 20.01 -17.64
C ASP A 98 22.08 19.27 -16.68
N GLU A 99 21.84 19.84 -15.49
CA GLU A 99 20.89 19.30 -14.51
C GLU A 99 19.44 19.35 -15.02
N TYR A 100 19.04 20.42 -15.71
CA TYR A 100 17.73 20.51 -16.35
C TYR A 100 17.58 19.46 -17.46
N ALA A 101 18.57 19.33 -18.34
CA ALA A 101 18.56 18.34 -19.42
C ALA A 101 18.55 16.90 -18.88
N ALA A 102 19.28 16.62 -17.79
CA ALA A 102 19.27 15.32 -17.13
C ALA A 102 17.91 15.01 -16.49
N SER A 103 17.29 15.98 -15.80
CA SER A 103 15.96 15.80 -15.21
C SER A 103 14.88 15.65 -16.28
N ASP A 104 14.97 16.40 -17.39
CA ASP A 104 14.01 16.27 -18.50
C ASP A 104 14.10 14.90 -19.19
N ARG A 105 15.31 14.35 -19.41
CA ARG A 105 15.47 12.97 -19.91
C ARG A 105 14.82 11.95 -18.98
N LYS A 106 15.06 12.05 -17.66
CA LYS A 106 14.44 11.15 -16.67
C LYS A 106 12.91 11.27 -16.63
N VAL A 107 12.36 12.48 -16.78
CA VAL A 107 10.91 12.69 -16.89
C VAL A 107 10.36 11.95 -18.13
N HIS A 108 11.04 12.04 -19.27
CA HIS A 108 10.64 11.32 -20.49
C HIS A 108 10.74 9.79 -20.29
N GLU A 109 11.82 9.29 -19.70
CA GLU A 109 12.00 7.87 -19.39
C GLU A 109 10.90 7.34 -18.46
N PHE A 110 10.61 8.04 -17.35
CA PHE A 110 9.54 7.63 -16.44
C PHE A 110 8.14 7.76 -17.06
N THR A 111 7.93 8.70 -17.98
CA THR A 111 6.66 8.81 -18.72
C THR A 111 6.48 7.62 -19.67
N GLN A 112 7.53 7.21 -20.37
CA GLN A 112 7.50 6.03 -21.23
C GLN A 112 7.25 4.75 -20.41
N GLU A 113 8.01 4.54 -19.33
CA GLU A 113 7.83 3.37 -18.45
C GLU A 113 6.40 3.34 -17.86
N LEU A 114 5.87 4.50 -17.44
CA LEU A 114 4.51 4.60 -16.93
C LEU A 114 3.48 4.17 -17.99
N SER A 115 3.61 4.64 -19.23
CA SER A 115 2.68 4.29 -20.32
C SER A 115 2.70 2.80 -20.67
N GLU A 116 3.87 2.16 -20.63
CA GLU A 116 4.00 0.73 -20.89
C GLU A 116 3.39 -0.11 -19.77
N LEU A 117 3.64 0.29 -18.51
CA LEU A 117 3.08 -0.37 -17.34
C LEU A 117 1.56 -0.19 -17.26
N GLU A 118 1.04 1.00 -17.57
CA GLU A 118 -0.41 1.28 -17.64
C GLU A 118 -1.07 0.41 -18.73
N ARG A 119 -0.50 0.34 -19.94
CA ARG A 119 -1.02 -0.53 -21.02
C ARG A 119 -1.03 -2.01 -20.61
N ARG A 120 -0.01 -2.47 -19.90
CA ARG A 120 0.07 -3.86 -19.41
C ARG A 120 -0.96 -4.12 -18.30
N LEU A 121 -1.16 -3.16 -17.41
CA LEU A 121 -2.19 -3.22 -16.37
C LEU A 121 -3.59 -3.29 -16.99
N GLU A 122 -3.90 -2.40 -17.95
CA GLU A 122 -5.17 -2.41 -18.68
C GLU A 122 -5.44 -3.73 -19.39
N SER A 123 -4.43 -4.32 -20.05
CA SER A 123 -4.55 -5.64 -20.68
C SER A 123 -4.86 -6.75 -19.67
N THR A 124 -4.20 -6.71 -18.50
CA THR A 124 -4.40 -7.68 -17.42
C THR A 124 -5.79 -7.54 -16.79
N GLU A 125 -6.24 -6.30 -16.55
CA GLU A 125 -7.57 -5.99 -16.05
C GLU A 125 -8.66 -6.39 -17.04
N LYS A 126 -8.47 -6.08 -18.33
CA LYS A 126 -9.37 -6.49 -19.41
C LYS A 126 -9.56 -8.01 -19.43
N ARG A 127 -8.48 -8.79 -19.37
CA ARG A 127 -8.56 -10.26 -19.32
C ARG A 127 -9.30 -10.79 -18.10
N LEU A 128 -9.06 -10.19 -16.92
CA LEU A 128 -9.80 -10.54 -15.71
C LEU A 128 -11.29 -10.19 -15.84
N LEU A 129 -11.62 -9.02 -16.39
CA LEU A 129 -12.99 -8.58 -16.64
C LEU A 129 -13.71 -9.50 -17.63
N GLU A 130 -13.07 -9.86 -18.76
CA GLU A 130 -13.57 -10.80 -19.76
C GLU A 130 -13.88 -12.16 -19.11
N HIS A 131 -12.95 -12.71 -18.33
CA HIS A 131 -13.20 -13.93 -17.55
C HIS A 131 -14.40 -13.79 -16.61
N THR A 132 -14.48 -12.71 -15.81
CA THR A 132 -15.61 -12.52 -14.88
C THR A 132 -16.95 -12.36 -15.60
N ALA A 133 -16.97 -11.67 -16.74
CA ALA A 133 -18.16 -11.51 -17.57
C ALA A 133 -18.58 -12.84 -18.21
N GLY A 134 -17.63 -13.66 -18.68
CA GLY A 134 -17.89 -15.02 -19.17
C GLY A 134 -18.48 -15.94 -18.10
N VAL A 135 -17.95 -15.90 -16.87
CA VAL A 135 -18.48 -16.67 -15.73
C VAL A 135 -19.88 -16.19 -15.31
N LEU A 136 -20.10 -14.88 -15.23
CA LEU A 136 -21.42 -14.30 -14.90
C LEU A 136 -22.47 -14.66 -15.96
N GLN A 137 -22.08 -14.69 -17.23
CA GLN A 137 -22.93 -15.12 -18.33
C GLN A 137 -23.33 -16.61 -18.22
N MET A 138 -22.41 -17.48 -17.80
CA MET A 138 -22.71 -18.88 -17.54
C MET A 138 -23.71 -19.06 -16.39
N THR A 139 -23.58 -18.27 -15.32
CA THR A 139 -24.45 -18.37 -14.13
C THR A 139 -25.85 -17.78 -14.37
N HIS A 140 -26.00 -16.77 -15.24
CA HIS A 140 -27.31 -16.19 -15.56
C HIS A 140 -28.25 -17.17 -16.28
N LYS A 141 -27.74 -18.16 -17.03
CA LYS A 141 -28.57 -19.25 -17.59
C LYS A 141 -29.16 -20.17 -16.49
N GLY A 142 -28.49 -20.30 -15.35
CA GLY A 142 -28.95 -21.10 -14.19
C GLY A 142 -30.00 -20.41 -13.32
N LEU A 143 -30.05 -19.07 -13.33
CA LEU A 143 -30.91 -18.31 -12.43
C LEU A 143 -32.39 -18.29 -12.87
N LYS A 144 -32.69 -18.54 -14.15
CA LYS A 144 -34.08 -18.57 -14.66
C LYS A 144 -34.90 -19.78 -14.19
N LYS A 145 -34.29 -20.80 -13.59
CA LYS A 145 -35.02 -22.00 -13.08
C LYS A 145 -35.37 -21.94 -11.60
N ASN A 146 -34.91 -20.94 -10.85
CA ASN A 146 -35.10 -20.86 -9.39
C ASN A 146 -35.93 -19.65 -8.93
N LEU A 147 -36.81 -19.09 -9.78
CA LEU A 147 -37.73 -18.00 -9.39
C LEU A 147 -39.12 -18.49 -8.98
N ARG A 148 -39.23 -19.63 -8.29
CA ARG A 148 -40.49 -20.01 -7.63
C ARG A 148 -40.27 -20.43 -6.18
N ARG A 149 -40.96 -19.69 -5.31
CA ARG A 149 -41.21 -19.86 -3.87
C ARG A 149 -40.07 -19.42 -2.94
N THR A 150 -40.13 -18.15 -2.57
CA THR A 150 -39.88 -17.72 -1.19
C THR A 150 -40.84 -16.57 -0.90
N GLU A 151 -41.78 -16.86 -0.01
CA GLU A 151 -42.79 -15.94 0.47
C GLU A 151 -42.13 -14.88 1.37
N LEU A 152 -42.49 -13.63 1.14
CA LEU A 152 -42.14 -12.49 1.98
C LEU A 152 -42.90 -12.56 3.32
N PRO A 153 -42.26 -12.39 4.48
CA PRO A 153 -42.93 -11.92 5.67
C PRO A 153 -42.97 -10.40 5.67
N ARG A 154 -44.17 -9.86 5.83
CA ARG A 154 -44.50 -8.44 5.94
C ARG A 154 -43.79 -7.79 7.13
N SER A 155 -43.17 -6.64 6.91
CA SER A 155 -42.91 -5.64 7.95
C SER A 155 -44.23 -4.98 8.39
N PRO A 156 -44.42 -4.69 9.69
CA PRO A 156 -45.34 -3.67 10.15
C PRO A 156 -44.56 -2.50 10.77
N GLU A 157 -44.36 -1.44 9.99
CA GLU A 157 -44.43 -0.08 10.55
C GLU A 157 -45.91 0.28 10.70
N SER A 158 -46.31 0.80 11.88
CA SER A 158 -46.81 2.17 12.01
C SER A 158 -47.46 2.44 13.38
N MET A 159 -47.19 3.64 13.91
CA MET A 159 -47.90 4.42 14.95
C MET A 159 -47.68 3.94 16.40
N THR A 160 -47.23 4.77 17.35
CA THR A 160 -47.77 6.10 17.67
C THR A 160 -46.75 7.03 18.37
N SER A 161 -46.63 8.23 17.82
CA SER A 161 -46.62 9.55 18.49
C SER A 161 -45.82 9.81 19.78
N GLN A 162 -44.86 10.73 19.63
CA GLN A 162 -44.64 11.95 20.43
C GLN A 162 -44.66 11.88 21.96
N ALA A 163 -43.54 12.30 22.57
CA ALA A 163 -43.55 13.53 23.37
C ALA A 163 -42.14 14.12 23.52
N ASN A 164 -42.03 15.40 23.16
CA ASN A 164 -40.99 16.31 23.59
C ASN A 164 -40.90 16.36 25.13
N HIS A 165 -39.70 16.33 25.68
CA HIS A 165 -39.35 17.24 26.77
C HIS A 165 -37.86 17.59 26.78
N ARG A 166 -37.59 18.88 26.58
CA ARG A 166 -36.36 19.58 26.96
C ARG A 166 -36.41 19.89 28.45
N ASN A 167 -35.33 19.59 29.17
CA ASN A 167 -34.67 20.35 30.26
C ASN A 167 -33.78 19.36 31.04
N SER A 168 -32.45 19.52 31.02
CA SER A 168 -31.64 20.43 31.86
C SER A 168 -31.51 19.96 33.30
N GLY A 169 -30.30 19.53 33.66
CA GLY A 169 -29.68 19.87 34.94
C GLY A 169 -29.62 18.79 36.03
N MET A 170 -28.41 18.27 36.21
CA MET A 170 -27.69 18.18 37.49
C MET A 170 -27.96 17.01 38.46
N ASP A 171 -26.82 16.44 38.86
CA ASP A 171 -26.47 15.71 40.09
C ASP A 171 -27.15 14.38 40.43
N GLY A 172 -26.33 13.34 40.38
CA GLY A 172 -25.73 12.85 41.62
C GLY A 172 -26.01 11.40 41.97
N ILE A 173 -24.90 10.66 42.19
CA ILE A 173 -24.75 9.62 43.24
C ILE A 173 -25.44 8.29 42.86
N ASP A 174 -24.85 7.10 42.95
CA ASP A 174 -23.63 6.59 43.58
C ASP A 174 -23.32 5.24 42.93
N ASP A 175 -22.04 4.90 42.90
CA ASP A 175 -21.47 3.60 43.24
C ASP A 175 -22.21 2.31 42.81
N PHE A 176 -21.76 1.77 41.67
CA PHE A 176 -21.90 0.36 41.37
C PHE A 176 -20.93 -0.43 42.26
N ASP A 177 -21.45 -1.00 43.35
CA ASP A 177 -20.66 -1.64 44.42
C ASP A 177 -20.11 -3.02 44.01
N GLU A 178 -18.78 -3.13 43.92
CA GLU A 178 -18.01 -4.36 43.65
C GLU A 178 -18.10 -5.41 44.79
N ARG A 179 -18.91 -5.17 45.83
CA ARG A 179 -19.14 -6.12 46.94
C ARG A 179 -20.16 -7.21 46.65
N SER A 180 -20.88 -7.15 45.52
CA SER A 180 -21.89 -8.16 45.15
C SER A 180 -21.30 -9.47 44.60
N LEU A 181 -19.97 -9.55 44.39
CA LEU A 181 -19.28 -10.75 43.90
C LEU A 181 -18.87 -11.76 44.99
N TYR A 182 -19.06 -11.44 46.27
CA TYR A 182 -18.77 -12.35 47.40
C TYR A 182 -19.97 -12.60 48.31
N GLN A 183 -21.20 -12.50 47.79
CA GLN A 183 -22.37 -12.95 48.54
C GLN A 183 -22.51 -14.47 48.40
N VAL A 184 -22.05 -15.18 49.44
CA VAL A 184 -22.31 -16.60 49.63
C VAL A 184 -23.83 -16.79 49.69
N PRO A 185 -24.43 -17.66 48.84
CA PRO A 185 -25.87 -17.88 48.86
C PRO A 185 -26.40 -18.32 50.23
N ASP A 186 -27.55 -17.80 50.64
CA ASP A 186 -28.20 -17.92 51.97
C ASP A 186 -28.52 -19.35 52.46
N TYR A 187 -28.14 -20.37 51.70
CA TYR A 187 -28.27 -21.79 52.09
C TYR A 187 -27.00 -22.34 52.78
N VAL A 188 -25.88 -21.60 52.78
CA VAL A 188 -24.59 -22.07 53.32
C VAL A 188 -24.33 -21.60 54.77
N THR A 189 -25.09 -20.63 55.28
CA THR A 189 -24.89 -20.05 56.63
C THR A 189 -25.59 -20.79 57.79
N LYS A 190 -26.21 -21.96 57.53
CA LYS A 190 -26.90 -22.77 58.57
C LYS A 190 -26.18 -24.07 58.96
N PHE A 191 -24.84 -24.08 58.96
CA PHE A 191 -24.07 -25.16 59.59
C PHE A 191 -23.04 -24.56 60.55
N GLY A 192 -23.41 -24.45 61.84
CA GLY A 192 -22.46 -24.00 62.85
C GLY A 192 -23.11 -23.59 64.18
N GLN A 193 -23.63 -24.55 64.94
CA GLN A 193 -23.72 -24.42 66.40
C GLN A 193 -22.91 -25.55 67.02
N ILE A 194 -21.82 -25.17 67.70
CA ILE A 194 -20.95 -26.04 68.50
C ILE A 194 -21.51 -26.08 69.93
N PRO A 195 -21.73 -27.25 70.54
CA PRO A 195 -21.76 -27.40 72.01
C PRO A 195 -20.39 -27.89 72.56
N PRO A 196 -20.11 -27.64 73.85
CA PRO A 196 -18.78 -27.79 74.48
C PRO A 196 -18.43 -29.24 74.86
N PRO A 197 -17.18 -29.54 75.24
CA PRO A 197 -16.62 -30.88 75.18
C PRO A 197 -16.90 -31.69 76.45
N LEU A 198 -17.18 -32.99 76.31
CA LEU A 198 -17.05 -33.97 77.40
C LEU A 198 -16.81 -35.40 76.88
N ASN A 199 -15.61 -35.88 77.19
CA ASN A 199 -15.24 -37.23 77.65
C ASN A 199 -15.94 -38.49 77.09
N THR A 200 -15.14 -39.29 76.38
CA THR A 200 -14.81 -40.71 76.63
C THR A 200 -15.88 -41.65 77.20
N SER A 201 -16.05 -42.76 76.45
CA SER A 201 -16.50 -44.12 76.83
C SER A 201 -18.00 -44.43 76.87
N ARG A 202 -18.51 -45.04 75.79
CA ARG A 202 -19.09 -46.41 75.79
C ARG A 202 -19.70 -46.77 74.44
N ALA A 203 -19.44 -48.00 74.02
CA ALA A 203 -20.01 -48.64 72.85
C ALA A 203 -21.51 -48.99 73.04
N ARG A 204 -22.18 -49.16 71.89
CA ARG A 204 -23.46 -49.85 71.62
C ARG A 204 -24.76 -49.16 72.05
N ASN A 205 -25.40 -48.49 71.08
CA ASN A 205 -26.73 -48.84 70.52
C ASN A 205 -27.13 -47.77 69.49
N SER A 206 -27.33 -48.16 68.23
CA SER A 206 -27.85 -47.29 67.17
C SER A 206 -29.34 -47.08 67.38
N ASP A 207 -29.76 -45.84 67.61
CA ASP A 207 -31.15 -45.47 67.90
C ASP A 207 -31.94 -45.38 66.56
N PRO A 208 -32.96 -46.21 66.31
CA PRO A 208 -33.65 -46.29 65.01
C PRO A 208 -34.29 -44.96 64.57
N ARG A 209 -34.62 -44.08 65.53
CA ARG A 209 -35.19 -42.76 65.28
C ARG A 209 -34.24 -41.79 64.57
N ALA A 210 -32.94 -41.93 64.76
CA ALA A 210 -31.96 -41.09 64.06
C ALA A 210 -31.91 -41.45 62.57
N VAL A 211 -32.11 -42.73 62.25
CA VAL A 211 -32.11 -43.25 60.87
C VAL A 211 -33.40 -42.84 60.14
N ASP A 212 -34.55 -42.85 60.82
CA ASP A 212 -35.83 -42.37 60.27
C ASP A 212 -35.81 -40.88 59.93
N ASN A 213 -35.13 -40.06 60.75
CA ASN A 213 -34.95 -38.63 60.47
C ASN A 213 -34.07 -38.39 59.24
N ILE A 214 -33.05 -39.22 59.02
CA ILE A 214 -32.18 -39.16 57.83
C ILE A 214 -32.97 -39.56 56.58
N ALA A 215 -33.76 -40.63 56.65
CA ALA A 215 -34.63 -41.06 55.55
C ALA A 215 -35.63 -39.97 55.16
N SER A 216 -36.27 -39.32 56.15
CA SER A 216 -37.22 -38.22 55.90
C SER A 216 -36.56 -37.02 55.22
N ARG A 217 -35.33 -36.67 55.62
CA ARG A 217 -34.58 -35.56 55.02
C ARG A 217 -34.10 -35.88 53.60
N LEU A 218 -33.70 -37.13 53.34
CA LEU A 218 -33.33 -37.58 52.01
C LEU A 218 -34.53 -37.53 51.06
N GLN A 219 -35.72 -37.89 51.54
CA GLN A 219 -36.96 -37.78 50.77
C GLN A 219 -37.27 -36.31 50.42
N GLU A 220 -37.10 -35.37 51.35
CA GLU A 220 -37.27 -33.93 51.10
C GLU A 220 -36.29 -33.41 50.04
N ILE A 221 -35.02 -33.82 50.12
CA ILE A 221 -34.00 -33.45 49.13
C ILE A 221 -34.34 -34.02 47.75
N ASN A 222 -34.80 -35.27 47.68
CA ASN A 222 -35.21 -35.92 46.43
C ASN A 222 -36.43 -35.24 45.79
N ASN A 223 -37.41 -34.81 46.60
CA ASN A 223 -38.55 -34.03 46.13
C ASN A 223 -38.12 -32.66 45.55
N ARG A 224 -37.16 -32.00 46.20
CA ARG A 224 -36.60 -30.72 45.73
C ARG A 224 -35.79 -30.89 44.45
N LEU A 225 -34.96 -31.94 44.37
CA LEU A 225 -34.20 -32.30 43.17
C LEU A 225 -35.14 -32.54 41.98
N HIS A 226 -36.19 -33.34 42.18
CA HIS A 226 -37.21 -33.60 41.16
C HIS A 226 -37.88 -32.30 40.68
N SER A 227 -38.25 -31.40 41.60
CA SER A 227 -38.85 -30.11 41.24
C SER A 227 -37.89 -29.24 40.40
N MET A 228 -36.60 -29.20 40.76
CA MET A 228 -35.58 -28.47 39.98
C MET A 228 -35.36 -29.08 38.59
N ILE A 229 -35.39 -30.41 38.45
CA ILE A 229 -35.27 -31.09 37.17
C ILE A 229 -36.47 -30.79 36.27
N VAL A 230 -37.69 -30.81 36.82
CA VAL A 230 -38.93 -30.50 36.09
C VAL A 230 -38.98 -29.03 35.66
N GLU A 231 -38.44 -28.11 36.47
CA GLU A 231 -38.37 -26.68 36.14
C GLU A 231 -37.27 -26.36 35.12
N ALA A 232 -36.13 -27.07 35.17
CA ALA A 232 -35.01 -26.86 34.25
C ALA A 232 -35.18 -27.59 32.90
N GLY A 233 -35.86 -28.73 32.87
CA GLY A 233 -36.11 -29.52 31.67
C GLY A 233 -37.53 -29.29 31.16
N SER A 234 -37.71 -28.43 30.17
CA SER A 234 -39.06 -28.03 29.73
C SER A 234 -39.94 -29.17 29.23
N HIS A 235 -39.43 -30.37 28.86
CA HIS A 235 -40.26 -31.52 28.45
C HIS A 235 -39.64 -32.95 28.61
N GLU A 236 -38.70 -33.22 29.53
CA GLU A 236 -38.25 -34.62 29.78
C GLU A 236 -38.94 -35.20 31.04
N HIS A 237 -39.73 -36.26 30.85
CA HIS A 237 -40.44 -36.96 31.94
C HIS A 237 -39.43 -37.69 32.82
N PHE A 238 -39.01 -37.07 33.92
CA PHE A 238 -38.23 -37.72 34.97
C PHE A 238 -39.19 -38.38 35.97
N ASP A 239 -38.90 -39.61 36.38
CA ASP A 239 -39.79 -40.36 37.26
C ASP A 239 -39.91 -39.69 38.64
N PRO A 240 -41.09 -39.76 39.30
CA PRO A 240 -41.27 -39.20 40.64
C PRO A 240 -40.39 -39.94 41.66
N PRO A 241 -39.94 -39.25 42.72
CA PRO A 241 -39.09 -39.86 43.74
C PRO A 241 -39.83 -41.02 44.43
N PRO A 242 -39.12 -42.12 44.75
CA PRO A 242 -39.72 -43.30 45.35
C PRO A 242 -40.39 -42.93 46.68
N GLN A 243 -41.61 -43.41 46.91
CA GLN A 243 -42.39 -43.14 48.11
C GLN A 243 -42.22 -44.27 49.13
N PRO A 244 -42.36 -43.99 50.45
CA PRO A 244 -42.26 -45.01 51.49
C PRO A 244 -43.31 -46.14 51.38
N THR A 245 -44.30 -45.98 50.50
CA THR A 245 -45.37 -46.95 50.20
C THR A 245 -45.05 -47.91 49.05
N ASP A 246 -43.94 -47.73 48.34
CA ASP A 246 -43.59 -48.54 47.16
C ASP A 246 -43.04 -49.93 47.55
N GLU A 247 -43.38 -50.98 46.79
CA GLU A 247 -43.02 -52.38 47.11
C GLU A 247 -41.51 -52.62 47.25
N HIS A 248 -40.67 -51.82 46.60
CA HIS A 248 -39.21 -51.89 46.69
C HIS A 248 -38.63 -51.16 47.92
N MET A 249 -39.47 -50.42 48.67
CA MET A 249 -39.11 -49.65 49.86
C MET A 249 -39.59 -50.31 51.17
N THR A 250 -40.35 -51.41 51.12
CA THR A 250 -40.90 -52.10 52.31
C THR A 250 -39.90 -53.00 53.04
N GLY A 251 -38.62 -52.63 53.05
CA GLY A 251 -37.49 -53.39 53.61
C GLY A 251 -36.82 -52.72 54.82
N PRO A 252 -35.69 -53.27 55.31
CA PRO A 252 -34.89 -52.61 56.36
C PRO A 252 -34.47 -51.19 55.94
N VAL A 253 -34.39 -50.28 56.91
CA VAL A 253 -34.17 -48.84 56.68
C VAL A 253 -32.93 -48.54 55.82
N ASP A 254 -31.92 -49.42 55.86
CA ASP A 254 -30.73 -49.33 55.01
C ASP A 254 -31.03 -49.44 53.51
N ALA A 255 -31.99 -50.28 53.11
CA ALA A 255 -32.41 -50.42 51.71
C ALA A 255 -33.17 -49.17 51.22
N GLN A 256 -33.97 -48.56 52.10
CA GLN A 256 -34.68 -47.32 51.81
C GLN A 256 -33.72 -46.14 51.58
N ILE A 257 -32.68 -46.03 52.41
CA ILE A 257 -31.63 -45.02 52.26
C ILE A 257 -30.84 -45.23 50.96
N GLN A 258 -30.50 -46.49 50.62
CA GLN A 258 -29.80 -46.79 49.37
C GLN A 258 -30.63 -46.42 48.13
N ALA A 259 -31.94 -46.70 48.12
CA ALA A 259 -32.83 -46.29 47.04
C ALA A 259 -32.93 -44.76 46.92
N TYR A 260 -33.02 -44.04 48.05
CA TYR A 260 -33.02 -42.58 48.03
C TYR A 260 -31.70 -41.99 47.54
N LEU A 261 -30.56 -42.57 47.89
CA LEU A 261 -29.24 -42.14 47.40
C LEU A 261 -29.05 -42.48 45.91
N GLY A 262 -29.57 -43.61 45.45
CA GLY A 262 -29.57 -43.99 44.03
C GLY A 262 -30.44 -43.07 43.17
N TYR A 263 -31.59 -42.65 43.67
CA TYR A 263 -32.42 -41.65 42.99
C TYR A 263 -31.73 -40.28 42.96
N LEU A 264 -31.07 -39.87 44.05
CA LEU A 264 -30.30 -38.63 44.10
C LEU A 264 -29.16 -38.63 43.08
N SER A 265 -28.40 -39.73 42.97
CA SER A 265 -27.31 -39.81 42.00
C SER A 265 -27.84 -39.77 40.56
N GLN A 266 -28.94 -40.47 40.27
CA GLN A 266 -29.56 -40.44 38.96
C GLN A 266 -30.09 -39.04 38.59
N GLY A 267 -30.77 -38.36 39.52
CA GLY A 267 -31.27 -37.01 39.27
C GLY A 267 -30.15 -35.96 39.18
N LEU A 268 -29.05 -36.11 39.91
CA LEU A 268 -27.86 -35.27 39.74
C LEU A 268 -27.25 -35.44 38.35
N HIS A 269 -27.15 -36.67 37.83
CA HIS A 269 -26.69 -36.90 36.45
C HIS A 269 -27.61 -36.29 35.40
N VAL A 270 -28.93 -36.35 35.59
CA VAL A 270 -29.90 -35.73 34.67
C VAL A 270 -29.80 -34.20 34.71
N MET A 271 -29.65 -33.62 35.89
CA MET A 271 -29.48 -32.17 36.05
C MET A 271 -28.15 -31.68 35.47
N GLU A 272 -27.06 -32.44 35.63
CA GLU A 272 -25.78 -32.17 34.99
C GLU A 272 -25.89 -32.22 33.47
N ALA A 273 -26.62 -33.21 32.92
CA ALA A 273 -26.90 -33.29 31.48
C ALA A 273 -27.79 -32.14 30.99
N ALA A 274 -28.79 -31.71 31.77
CA ALA A 274 -29.62 -30.56 31.44
C ALA A 274 -28.84 -29.24 31.46
N GLN A 275 -27.96 -29.03 32.46
CA GLN A 275 -27.06 -27.87 32.52
C GLN A 275 -26.05 -27.88 31.37
N ALA A 276 -25.49 -29.04 31.02
CA ALA A 276 -24.59 -29.16 29.87
C ALA A 276 -25.30 -28.80 28.56
N ARG A 277 -26.56 -29.22 28.38
CA ARG A 277 -27.40 -28.84 27.24
C ARG A 277 -27.70 -27.33 27.20
N GLY A 278 -28.11 -26.75 28.34
CA GLY A 278 -28.36 -25.31 28.43
C GLY A 278 -27.11 -24.47 28.17
N HIS A 279 -25.94 -24.90 28.66
CA HIS A 279 -24.66 -24.27 28.34
C HIS A 279 -24.28 -24.40 26.87
N ALA A 280 -24.51 -25.57 26.26
CA ALA A 280 -24.24 -25.78 24.83
C ALA A 280 -25.15 -24.92 23.94
N GLU A 281 -26.43 -24.78 24.28
CA GLU A 281 -27.36 -23.90 23.57
C GLU A 281 -26.97 -22.42 23.72
N ALA A 282 -26.63 -21.97 24.94
CA ALA A 282 -26.14 -20.61 25.16
C ALA A 282 -24.85 -20.33 24.38
N GLN A 283 -23.88 -21.26 24.40
CA GLN A 283 -22.66 -21.16 23.59
C GLN A 283 -22.97 -21.09 22.10
N LYS A 284 -23.87 -21.94 21.61
CA LYS A 284 -24.30 -21.92 20.21
C LYS A 284 -24.88 -20.56 19.81
N THR A 285 -25.74 -19.97 20.64
CA THR A 285 -26.29 -18.62 20.34
C THR A 285 -25.23 -17.52 20.32
N ILE A 286 -24.19 -17.64 21.15
CA ILE A 286 -23.06 -16.71 21.14
C ILE A 286 -22.27 -16.87 19.85
N PHE A 287 -21.92 -18.10 19.45
CA PHE A 287 -21.23 -18.36 18.18
C PHE A 287 -22.05 -17.88 16.98
N ASP A 288 -23.36 -18.14 16.94
CA ASP A 288 -24.24 -17.67 15.87
C ASP A 288 -24.26 -16.13 15.79
N SER A 289 -24.15 -15.43 16.94
CA SER A 289 -24.07 -13.96 16.99
C SER A 289 -22.70 -13.40 16.58
N GLU A 290 -21.62 -14.13 16.89
CA GLU A 290 -20.25 -13.78 16.47
C GLU A 290 -20.08 -13.93 14.96
N ASP A 291 -20.65 -14.99 14.37
CA ASP A 291 -20.64 -15.20 12.92
C ASP A 291 -21.38 -14.08 12.17
N GLN A 292 -22.53 -13.64 12.70
CA GLN A 292 -23.29 -12.53 12.10
C GLN A 292 -22.53 -11.20 12.18
N LEU A 293 -21.85 -10.93 13.29
CA LEU A 293 -21.04 -9.72 13.45
C LEU A 293 -19.76 -9.76 12.62
N GLU A 294 -19.18 -10.93 12.40
CA GLU A 294 -18.09 -11.10 11.45
C GLU A 294 -18.52 -10.71 10.03
N ASP A 295 -19.69 -11.15 9.57
CA ASP A 295 -20.23 -10.76 8.25
C ASP A 295 -20.46 -9.24 8.14
N VAL A 296 -21.03 -8.62 9.19
CA VAL A 296 -21.22 -7.17 9.24
C VAL A 296 -19.87 -6.43 9.19
N ASN A 297 -18.89 -6.91 9.95
CA ASN A 297 -17.55 -6.33 9.97
C ASN A 297 -16.85 -6.44 8.61
N ASN A 298 -16.98 -7.58 7.94
CA ASN A 298 -16.45 -7.78 6.60
C ASN A 298 -17.11 -6.83 5.59
N ARG A 299 -18.42 -6.63 5.68
CA ARG A 299 -19.14 -5.69 4.82
C ARG A 299 -18.76 -4.23 5.08
N LEU A 300 -18.57 -3.85 6.34
CA LEU A 300 -18.08 -2.51 6.70
C LEU A 300 -16.66 -2.28 6.21
N HIS A 301 -15.81 -3.30 6.24
CA HIS A 301 -14.47 -3.24 5.71
C HIS A 301 -14.46 -3.10 4.18
N ASP A 302 -15.25 -3.89 3.45
CA ASP A 302 -15.44 -3.74 2.00
C ASP A 302 -15.96 -2.35 1.63
N MET A 303 -16.90 -1.80 2.42
CA MET A 303 -17.35 -0.42 2.22
C MET A 303 -16.22 0.60 2.40
N LEU A 304 -15.39 0.44 3.44
CA LEU A 304 -14.24 1.31 3.67
C LEU A 304 -13.26 1.23 2.48
N GLU A 305 -12.89 0.02 2.04
CA GLU A 305 -11.99 -0.21 0.91
C GLU A 305 -12.51 0.41 -0.39
N ARG A 306 -13.82 0.24 -0.68
CA ARG A 306 -14.46 0.81 -1.87
C ARG A 306 -14.51 2.34 -1.84
N THR A 307 -14.53 2.93 -0.65
CA THR A 307 -14.51 4.39 -0.44
C THR A 307 -13.11 5.00 -0.32
N ASP A 308 -12.05 4.20 -0.53
CA ASP A 308 -10.66 4.62 -0.54
C ASP A 308 -10.07 4.68 -1.98
N PRO A 309 -10.50 5.64 -2.83
CA PRO A 309 -9.90 5.85 -4.15
C PRO A 309 -8.58 6.63 -4.11
N THR A 310 -8.22 7.19 -2.95
CA THR A 310 -6.97 7.95 -2.75
C THR A 310 -6.23 7.32 -1.58
N GLY A 311 -5.21 6.50 -1.84
CA GLY A 311 -4.42 5.75 -0.85
C GLY A 311 -3.60 6.60 0.13
N HIS A 312 -4.25 7.54 0.83
CA HIS A 312 -3.67 8.47 1.80
C HIS A 312 -4.14 8.19 3.23
N SER A 313 -4.97 7.17 3.44
CA SER A 313 -5.25 6.64 4.79
C SER A 313 -4.25 5.53 5.11
N PRO A 314 -3.61 5.55 6.29
CA PRO A 314 -2.72 4.46 6.68
C PRO A 314 -3.53 3.16 6.72
N GLN A 315 -3.20 2.23 5.81
CA GLN A 315 -3.70 0.87 5.83
C GLN A 315 -3.50 0.31 7.23
N LEU A 316 -4.58 -0.20 7.82
CA LEU A 316 -4.51 -0.92 9.08
C LEU A 316 -3.56 -2.09 8.89
N GLN A 317 -2.49 -2.10 9.69
CA GLN A 317 -1.75 -3.33 9.93
C GLN A 317 -2.73 -4.34 10.53
N HIS A 318 -2.72 -5.54 9.98
CA HIS A 318 -3.57 -6.66 10.33
C HIS A 318 -3.80 -6.81 11.84
N ASP A 319 -5.07 -6.84 12.20
CA ASP A 319 -5.59 -7.76 13.18
C ASP A 319 -7.05 -8.04 12.76
N GLU A 320 -7.22 -8.90 11.75
CA GLU A 320 -8.51 -9.51 11.46
C GLU A 320 -9.08 -10.08 12.77
N PRO A 321 -10.31 -9.74 13.18
CA PRO A 321 -10.93 -10.31 14.37
C PRO A 321 -11.52 -11.69 14.01
N ARG A 322 -10.76 -12.50 13.26
CA ARG A 322 -11.22 -13.82 12.85
C ARG A 322 -11.13 -14.74 14.07
N GLY A 323 -12.29 -15.07 14.65
CA GLY A 323 -12.41 -15.94 15.82
C GLY A 323 -12.01 -15.32 17.17
N LYS A 324 -12.24 -14.02 17.39
CA LYS A 324 -12.08 -13.37 18.70
C LYS A 324 -13.45 -13.03 19.31
N ASP A 325 -13.56 -13.09 20.65
CA ASP A 325 -14.78 -12.85 21.44
C ASP A 325 -15.64 -11.69 20.91
N LEU A 326 -16.97 -11.81 21.01
CA LEU A 326 -18.00 -10.81 20.65
C LEU A 326 -17.60 -9.35 20.92
N GLN A 327 -16.99 -9.07 22.08
CA GLN A 327 -16.58 -7.74 22.50
C GLN A 327 -15.50 -7.13 21.57
N SER A 328 -14.59 -7.96 21.07
CA SER A 328 -13.52 -7.54 20.17
C SER A 328 -14.06 -7.23 18.77
N GLN A 329 -15.02 -8.01 18.29
CA GLN A 329 -15.71 -7.76 17.02
C GLN A 329 -16.49 -6.46 17.05
N LEU A 330 -17.16 -6.14 18.16
CA LEU A 330 -17.87 -4.87 18.33
C LEU A 330 -16.92 -3.67 18.39
N ALA A 331 -15.80 -3.80 19.10
CA ALA A 331 -14.78 -2.75 19.16
C ALA A 331 -14.19 -2.45 17.76
N PHE A 332 -13.92 -3.49 16.97
CA PHE A 332 -13.48 -3.35 15.58
C PHE A 332 -14.53 -2.64 14.73
N SER A 333 -15.80 -3.04 14.82
CA SER A 333 -16.90 -2.40 14.08
C SER A 333 -16.98 -0.90 14.33
N THR A 334 -16.78 -0.49 15.60
CA THR A 334 -16.84 0.92 16.01
C THR A 334 -15.70 1.72 15.38
N VAL A 335 -14.48 1.16 15.37
CA VAL A 335 -13.32 1.82 14.75
C VAL A 335 -13.49 1.97 13.24
N VAL A 336 -14.04 0.96 12.56
CA VAL A 336 -14.31 1.02 11.11
C VAL A 336 -15.38 2.08 10.81
N LEU A 337 -16.45 2.12 11.60
CA LEU A 337 -17.52 3.12 11.46
C LEU A 337 -17.01 4.54 11.68
N ASP A 338 -16.20 4.79 12.71
CA ASP A 338 -15.64 6.12 12.99
C ASP A 338 -14.74 6.61 11.84
N ARG A 339 -13.94 5.71 11.26
CA ARG A 339 -13.11 6.04 10.08
C ARG A 339 -13.97 6.33 8.85
N LEU A 340 -15.00 5.53 8.61
CA LEU A 340 -15.91 5.73 7.49
C LEU A 340 -16.67 7.06 7.64
N ASN A 341 -17.08 7.43 8.85
CA ASN A 341 -17.70 8.72 9.15
C ASN A 341 -16.74 9.90 8.90
N GLN A 342 -15.50 9.83 9.40
CA GLN A 342 -14.48 10.84 9.11
C GLN A 342 -14.22 10.97 7.60
N ARG A 343 -14.20 9.83 6.88
CA ARG A 343 -14.03 9.84 5.43
C ARG A 343 -15.20 10.52 4.73
N ILE A 344 -16.43 10.23 5.12
CA ILE A 344 -17.62 10.90 4.60
C ILE A 344 -17.52 12.42 4.83
N GLU A 345 -17.09 12.87 6.01
CA GLU A 345 -16.89 14.30 6.29
C GLU A 345 -15.87 14.92 5.32
N THR A 346 -14.71 14.28 5.11
CA THR A 346 -13.71 14.78 4.14
C THR A 346 -14.24 14.82 2.70
N LEU A 347 -15.04 13.84 2.28
CA LEU A 347 -15.62 13.81 0.94
C LEU A 347 -16.68 14.90 0.77
N VAL A 348 -17.45 15.20 1.82
CA VAL A 348 -18.39 16.32 1.83
C VAL A 348 -17.65 17.65 1.74
N GLU A 349 -16.56 17.83 2.50
CA GLU A 349 -15.72 19.02 2.39
C GLU A 349 -15.10 19.18 0.99
N GLN A 350 -14.58 18.09 0.42
CA GLN A 350 -14.03 18.09 -0.94
C GLN A 350 -15.08 18.43 -1.98
N LYS A 351 -16.29 17.88 -1.86
CA LYS A 351 -17.43 18.23 -2.71
C LYS A 351 -17.76 19.73 -2.59
N ASP A 352 -17.77 20.29 -1.39
CA ASP A 352 -18.06 21.70 -1.18
C ASP A 352 -16.96 22.61 -1.77
N ILE A 353 -15.69 22.23 -1.62
CA ILE A 353 -14.55 22.92 -2.24
C ILE A 353 -14.65 22.86 -3.77
N LEU A 354 -14.89 21.68 -4.35
CA LEU A 354 -15.05 21.51 -5.80
C LEU A 354 -16.25 22.31 -6.31
N THR A 355 -17.36 22.31 -5.58
CA THR A 355 -18.54 23.11 -5.94
C THR A 355 -18.21 24.60 -5.97
N ARG A 356 -17.47 25.10 -4.97
CA ARG A 356 -16.98 26.49 -4.96
C ARG A 356 -15.99 26.76 -6.09
N GLN A 357 -15.07 25.84 -6.40
CA GLN A 357 -14.13 25.98 -7.51
C GLN A 357 -14.83 26.00 -8.87
N ILE A 358 -15.80 25.12 -9.09
CA ILE A 358 -16.62 25.10 -10.32
C ILE A 358 -17.40 26.41 -10.44
N GLN A 359 -17.98 26.91 -9.34
CA GLN A 359 -18.66 28.20 -9.35
C GLN A 359 -17.70 29.35 -9.66
N GLN A 360 -16.51 29.38 -9.04
CA GLN A 360 -15.49 30.37 -9.34
C GLN A 360 -15.00 30.31 -10.79
N GLN A 361 -14.81 29.12 -11.36
CA GLN A 361 -14.46 28.96 -12.77
C GLN A 361 -15.58 29.43 -13.70
N ARG A 362 -16.85 29.15 -13.37
CA ARG A 362 -18.00 29.68 -14.11
C ARG A 362 -18.03 31.20 -14.06
N ASP A 363 -17.87 31.80 -12.88
CA ASP A 363 -17.87 33.26 -12.70
C ASP A 363 -16.67 33.92 -13.42
N LEU A 364 -15.49 33.29 -13.41
CA LEU A 364 -14.30 33.75 -14.14
C LEU A 364 -14.51 33.67 -15.65
N ASN A 365 -15.07 32.57 -16.15
CA ASN A 365 -15.39 32.43 -17.57
C ASN A 365 -16.46 33.44 -17.99
N THR A 366 -17.53 33.62 -17.22
CA THR A 366 -18.56 34.65 -17.49
C THR A 366 -17.97 36.06 -17.49
N LYS A 367 -17.03 36.37 -16.58
CA LYS A 367 -16.32 37.67 -16.60
C LYS A 367 -15.44 37.83 -17.83
N THR A 368 -14.71 36.79 -18.21
CA THR A 368 -13.83 36.80 -19.39
C THR A 368 -14.65 36.94 -20.67
N ASP A 369 -15.76 36.22 -20.78
CA ASP A 369 -16.67 36.32 -21.92
C ASP A 369 -17.36 37.67 -21.97
N ALA A 370 -17.81 38.23 -20.83
CA ALA A 370 -18.35 39.58 -20.78
C ALA A 370 -17.32 40.65 -21.22
N GLN A 371 -16.03 40.47 -20.89
CA GLN A 371 -14.95 41.35 -21.37
C GLN A 371 -14.71 41.20 -22.88
N ARG A 372 -14.73 39.97 -23.40
CA ARG A 372 -14.64 39.71 -24.85
C ARG A 372 -15.81 40.34 -25.59
N ASP A 373 -17.04 40.16 -25.11
CA ASP A 373 -18.24 40.74 -25.70
C ASP A 373 -18.19 42.27 -25.67
N ALA A 374 -17.71 42.87 -24.58
CA ALA A 374 -17.50 44.31 -24.51
C ALA A 374 -16.47 44.79 -25.55
N LYS A 375 -15.36 44.06 -25.74
CA LYS A 375 -14.35 44.41 -26.74
C LYS A 375 -14.85 44.22 -28.17
N ILE A 376 -15.64 43.19 -28.43
CA ILE A 376 -16.30 42.97 -29.72
C ILE A 376 -17.24 44.14 -30.01
N ARG A 377 -18.06 44.57 -29.05
CA ARG A 377 -18.93 45.75 -29.23
C ARG A 377 -18.11 47.01 -29.53
N GLU A 378 -17.06 47.29 -28.77
CA GLU A 378 -16.19 48.45 -29.01
C GLU A 378 -15.57 48.42 -30.43
N LEU A 379 -15.09 47.27 -30.89
CA LEU A 379 -14.57 47.11 -32.24
C LEU A 379 -15.66 47.25 -33.32
N THR A 380 -16.88 46.80 -33.01
CA THR A 380 -18.04 46.95 -33.91
C THR A 380 -18.42 48.42 -34.02
N ASP A 381 -18.50 49.14 -32.90
CA ASP A 381 -18.77 50.58 -32.86
C ASP A 381 -17.68 51.37 -33.62
N GLN A 382 -16.41 51.01 -33.46
CA GLN A 382 -15.30 51.61 -34.22
C GLN A 382 -15.40 51.33 -35.72
N LEU A 383 -15.83 50.13 -36.12
CA LEU A 383 -16.08 49.80 -37.52
C LEU A 383 -17.26 50.59 -38.09
N GLU A 384 -18.35 50.72 -37.32
CA GLU A 384 -19.52 51.54 -37.71
C GLU A 384 -19.15 53.03 -37.81
N GLU A 385 -18.36 53.56 -36.88
CA GLU A 385 -17.86 54.94 -36.92
C GLU A 385 -16.94 55.16 -38.13
N ALA A 386 -16.02 54.23 -38.40
CA ALA A 386 -15.15 54.30 -39.58
C ALA A 386 -15.96 54.22 -40.89
N GLN A 387 -17.00 53.38 -40.96
CA GLN A 387 -17.91 53.33 -42.10
C GLN A 387 -18.68 54.65 -42.26
N CYS A 388 -19.16 55.24 -41.17
CA CYS A 388 -19.83 56.54 -41.21
C CYS A 388 -18.88 57.63 -41.74
N LEU A 389 -17.65 57.72 -41.22
CA LEU A 389 -16.64 58.66 -41.71
C LEU A 389 -16.29 58.44 -43.18
N GLN A 390 -16.21 57.17 -43.63
CA GLN A 390 -16.00 56.85 -45.03
C GLN A 390 -17.16 57.34 -45.89
N THR A 391 -18.41 57.10 -45.50
CA THR A 391 -19.57 57.58 -46.27
C THR A 391 -19.63 59.11 -46.35
N VAL A 392 -19.28 59.81 -45.27
CA VAL A 392 -19.17 61.28 -45.26
C VAL A 392 -18.04 61.75 -46.18
N GLY A 393 -16.88 61.08 -46.15
CA GLY A 393 -15.76 61.36 -47.04
C GLY A 393 -16.10 61.12 -48.52
N GLU A 394 -16.83 60.04 -48.82
CA GLU A 394 -17.34 59.74 -50.17
C GLU A 394 -18.33 60.81 -50.66
N GLN A 395 -19.25 61.25 -49.79
CA GLN A 395 -20.17 62.36 -50.10
C GLN A 395 -19.43 63.67 -50.35
N GLN A 396 -18.40 63.99 -49.56
CA GLN A 396 -17.62 65.21 -49.73
C GLN A 396 -16.73 65.15 -50.98
N ALA A 397 -16.18 63.98 -51.31
CA ALA A 397 -15.45 63.76 -52.57
C ALA A 397 -16.38 63.83 -53.78
N GLN A 398 -17.63 63.38 -53.65
CA GLN A 398 -18.62 63.54 -54.70
C GLN A 398 -18.98 65.02 -54.89
N HIS A 399 -19.19 65.75 -53.79
CA HIS A 399 -19.48 67.19 -53.85
C HIS A 399 -18.34 67.99 -54.49
N SER A 400 -17.07 67.67 -54.19
CA SER A 400 -15.93 68.34 -54.82
C SER A 400 -15.80 68.00 -56.31
N ARG A 401 -16.10 66.76 -56.72
CA ARG A 401 -16.19 66.38 -58.14
C ARG A 401 -17.27 67.18 -58.87
N ASP A 402 -18.45 67.33 -58.27
CA ASP A 402 -19.55 68.09 -58.87
C ASP A 402 -19.20 69.59 -59.00
N GLN A 403 -18.51 70.16 -58.00
CA GLN A 403 -17.99 71.53 -58.07
C GLN A 403 -16.93 71.70 -59.18
N ILE A 404 -16.02 70.74 -59.33
CA ILE A 404 -15.00 70.77 -60.40
C ILE A 404 -15.68 70.71 -61.77
N ASN A 405 -16.70 69.87 -61.94
CA ASN A 405 -17.46 69.79 -63.19
C ASN A 405 -18.14 71.12 -63.52
N LEU A 406 -18.73 71.79 -62.53
CA LEU A 406 -19.35 73.10 -62.71
C LEU A 406 -18.32 74.18 -63.09
N LEU A 407 -17.16 74.21 -62.42
CA LEU A 407 -16.07 75.13 -62.75
C LEU A 407 -15.49 74.87 -64.14
N MET A 408 -15.42 73.61 -64.57
CA MET A 408 -14.98 73.23 -65.91
C MET A 408 -15.95 73.72 -66.98
N GLU A 409 -17.25 73.59 -66.74
CA GLU A 409 -18.29 74.14 -67.63
C GLU A 409 -18.23 75.67 -67.69
N GLN A 410 -18.02 76.34 -66.56
CA GLN A 410 -17.82 77.80 -66.52
C GLN A 410 -16.56 78.24 -67.27
N LEU A 411 -15.46 77.49 -67.13
CA LEU A 411 -14.22 77.74 -67.86
C LEU A 411 -14.43 77.59 -69.37
N ASP A 412 -15.16 76.57 -69.81
CA ASP A 412 -15.44 76.36 -71.22
C ASP A 412 -16.34 77.46 -71.79
N MET A 413 -17.34 77.93 -71.03
CA MET A 413 -18.14 79.10 -71.39
C MET A 413 -17.30 80.39 -71.43
N ALA A 414 -16.39 80.58 -70.48
CA ALA A 414 -15.49 81.74 -70.45
C ALA A 414 -14.47 81.70 -71.60
N LYS A 415 -13.95 80.53 -71.97
CA LYS A 415 -13.08 80.34 -73.14
C LYS A 415 -13.83 80.63 -74.44
N GLN A 416 -15.09 80.21 -74.57
CA GLN A 416 -15.93 80.55 -75.71
C GLN A 416 -16.18 82.08 -75.79
N ASN A 417 -16.46 82.72 -74.65
CA ASN A 417 -16.61 84.17 -74.56
C ASN A 417 -15.30 84.92 -74.85
N SER A 418 -14.16 84.42 -74.37
CA SER A 418 -12.83 84.96 -74.62
C SER A 418 -12.47 84.84 -76.10
N ALA A 419 -12.73 83.70 -76.74
CA ALA A 419 -12.51 83.51 -78.17
C ALA A 419 -13.40 84.45 -79.02
N LEU A 420 -14.64 84.72 -78.58
CA LEU A 420 -15.54 85.71 -79.19
C LEU A 420 -15.04 87.16 -79.02
N LEU A 421 -14.45 87.48 -77.85
CA LEU A 421 -13.86 88.78 -77.55
C LEU A 421 -12.51 89.00 -78.28
N GLU A 422 -11.73 87.94 -78.46
CA GLU A 422 -10.43 87.94 -79.16
C GLU A 422 -10.61 88.11 -80.68
N GLN A 423 -11.76 87.69 -81.23
CA GLN A 423 -12.14 88.01 -82.61
C GLN A 423 -12.54 89.49 -82.81
N GLN A 424 -12.79 90.25 -81.74
CA GLN A 424 -13.30 91.64 -81.79
C GLN A 424 -12.30 92.72 -81.35
N ARG A 425 -11.06 92.38 -80.99
CA ARG A 425 -10.05 93.40 -80.64
C ARG A 425 -8.83 93.34 -81.55
N GLY A 426 -8.92 94.11 -82.63
CA GLY A 426 -7.76 94.68 -83.31
C GLY A 426 -7.39 96.03 -82.70
N THR A 427 -6.08 96.23 -82.54
CA THR A 427 -5.38 97.52 -82.40
C THR A 427 -5.80 98.41 -81.23
N ASN A 428 -5.09 98.26 -80.13
CA ASN A 428 -4.28 99.29 -79.46
C ASN A 428 -3.92 98.71 -78.10
N ASP A 429 -2.64 98.78 -77.73
CA ASP A 429 -2.16 98.88 -76.34
C ASP A 429 -0.66 98.55 -76.25
N ALA A 430 0.18 99.41 -76.82
CA ALA A 430 1.62 99.35 -76.56
C ALA A 430 1.94 99.73 -75.10
N GLU A 431 1.10 100.54 -74.45
CA GLU A 431 1.24 100.94 -73.04
C GLU A 431 0.55 99.96 -72.07
N ALA A 432 -0.55 99.29 -72.45
CA ALA A 432 -1.09 98.19 -71.63
C ALA A 432 -0.22 96.93 -71.72
N LEU A 433 0.54 96.74 -72.81
CA LEU A 433 1.58 95.71 -72.91
C LEU A 433 2.74 95.92 -71.92
N GLU A 434 3.05 97.14 -71.51
CA GLU A 434 4.10 97.38 -70.50
C GLU A 434 3.60 97.13 -69.07
N MET A 435 2.36 97.51 -68.76
CA MET A 435 1.68 97.15 -67.50
C MET A 435 1.40 95.65 -67.41
N ASP A 436 1.08 94.99 -68.53
CA ASP A 436 0.94 93.55 -68.63
C ASP A 436 2.30 92.85 -68.56
N ARG A 437 3.38 93.44 -69.10
CA ARG A 437 4.76 92.92 -68.93
C ARG A 437 5.26 93.04 -67.49
N SER A 438 4.95 94.11 -66.76
CA SER A 438 5.31 94.22 -65.34
C SER A 438 4.49 93.27 -64.47
N ALA A 439 3.17 93.16 -64.71
CA ALA A 439 2.31 92.18 -64.05
C ALA A 439 2.73 90.73 -64.36
N ARG A 440 3.13 90.44 -65.60
CA ARG A 440 3.69 89.14 -66.00
C ARG A 440 5.03 88.85 -65.32
N LYS A 441 5.92 89.83 -65.19
CA LYS A 441 7.18 89.65 -64.44
C LYS A 441 6.92 89.36 -62.97
N GLU A 442 6.00 90.06 -62.32
CA GLU A 442 5.63 89.76 -60.93
C GLU A 442 4.97 88.38 -60.78
N MET A 443 4.20 87.93 -61.76
CA MET A 443 3.60 86.60 -61.78
C MET A 443 4.62 85.51 -62.10
N GLU A 444 5.57 85.78 -63.00
CA GLU A 444 6.72 84.92 -63.27
C GLU A 444 7.61 84.77 -62.04
N GLU A 445 7.85 85.85 -61.29
CA GLU A 445 8.59 85.80 -60.02
C GLU A 445 7.85 84.97 -58.96
N LYS A 446 6.52 85.11 -58.85
CA LYS A 446 5.70 84.28 -57.95
C LYS A 446 5.71 82.80 -58.36
N LEU A 447 5.58 82.50 -59.65
CA LEU A 447 5.64 81.13 -60.17
C LEU A 447 7.03 80.53 -59.99
N MET A 448 8.11 81.31 -60.15
CA MET A 448 9.47 80.88 -59.88
C MET A 448 9.69 80.59 -58.39
N ALA A 449 9.14 81.41 -57.50
CA ALA A 449 9.15 81.14 -56.06
C ALA A 449 8.37 79.87 -55.71
N GLU A 450 7.17 79.68 -56.28
CA GLU A 450 6.40 78.44 -56.11
C GLU A 450 7.15 77.22 -56.66
N LEU A 451 7.80 77.33 -57.82
CA LEU A 451 8.59 76.25 -58.42
C LEU A 451 9.81 75.91 -57.57
N GLN A 452 10.46 76.90 -56.96
CA GLN A 452 11.54 76.70 -55.98
C GLN A 452 11.03 75.96 -54.74
N THR A 453 9.90 76.38 -54.15
CA THR A 453 9.33 75.66 -52.99
C THR A 453 8.94 74.22 -53.33
N LYS A 454 8.38 73.97 -54.53
CA LYS A 454 8.07 72.61 -55.00
C LYS A 454 9.33 71.78 -55.29
N GLN A 455 10.41 72.40 -55.77
CA GLN A 455 11.71 71.72 -55.91
C GLN A 455 12.31 71.35 -54.55
N GLU A 456 12.18 72.20 -53.55
CA GLU A 456 12.60 71.92 -52.17
C GLU A 456 11.77 70.79 -51.55
N GLU A 457 10.44 70.84 -51.67
CA GLU A 457 9.53 69.76 -51.23
C GLU A 457 9.85 68.43 -51.93
N LEU A 458 10.09 68.43 -53.25
CA LEU A 458 10.51 67.23 -53.99
C LEU A 458 11.89 66.73 -53.53
N GLY A 459 12.80 67.63 -53.16
CA GLY A 459 14.09 67.29 -52.57
C GLY A 459 13.94 66.60 -51.22
N GLN A 460 13.08 67.12 -50.37
CA GLN A 460 12.74 66.54 -49.07
C GLN A 460 12.11 65.15 -49.22
N LEU A 461 11.07 65.00 -50.04
CA LEU A 461 10.43 63.71 -50.31
C LEU A 461 11.38 62.66 -50.89
N ARG A 462 12.31 63.06 -51.77
CA ARG A 462 13.35 62.16 -52.29
C ARG A 462 14.31 61.70 -51.20
N SER A 463 14.67 62.59 -50.27
CA SER A 463 15.53 62.24 -49.13
C SER A 463 14.83 61.28 -48.16
N GLU A 464 13.54 61.50 -47.87
CA GLU A 464 12.71 60.62 -47.04
C GLU A 464 12.53 59.24 -47.68
N LEU A 465 12.26 59.19 -48.99
CA LEU A 465 12.21 57.92 -49.75
C LEU A 465 13.56 57.20 -49.73
N GLY A 466 14.68 57.94 -49.83
CA GLY A 466 16.02 57.37 -49.73
C GLY A 466 16.30 56.76 -48.35
N GLN A 467 15.91 57.44 -47.27
CA GLN A 467 16.05 56.95 -45.90
C GLN A 467 15.18 55.72 -45.66
N LEU A 468 13.90 55.75 -46.04
CA LEU A 468 12.99 54.61 -45.92
C LEU A 468 13.49 53.39 -46.69
N ARG A 469 14.09 53.61 -47.87
CA ARG A 469 14.68 52.53 -48.66
C ARG A 469 15.89 51.91 -47.97
N LEU A 470 16.81 52.73 -47.45
CA LEU A 470 17.98 52.26 -46.70
C LEU A 470 17.59 51.51 -45.42
N GLU A 471 16.56 51.99 -44.72
CA GLU A 471 15.99 51.26 -43.59
C GLU A 471 15.39 49.92 -44.00
N SER A 472 14.66 49.86 -45.13
CA SER A 472 14.09 48.62 -45.66
C SER A 472 15.17 47.61 -46.06
N GLU A 473 16.24 48.08 -46.72
CA GLU A 473 17.39 47.27 -47.13
C GLU A 473 18.14 46.74 -45.90
N SER A 474 18.39 47.58 -44.89
CA SER A 474 19.02 47.14 -43.63
C SER A 474 18.18 46.13 -42.84
N LYS A 475 16.83 46.25 -42.89
CA LYS A 475 15.91 45.29 -42.27
C LYS A 475 15.93 43.97 -43.03
N ALA A 476 15.97 44.00 -44.35
CA ALA A 476 16.07 42.81 -45.19
C ALA A 476 17.40 42.06 -44.98
N GLU A 477 18.53 42.78 -44.89
CA GLU A 477 19.85 42.19 -44.60
C GLU A 477 19.88 41.52 -43.22
N ARG A 478 19.31 42.16 -42.19
CA ARG A 478 19.20 41.55 -40.85
C ARG A 478 18.34 40.29 -40.86
N LEU A 479 17.24 40.28 -41.60
CA LEU A 479 16.38 39.09 -41.71
C LEU A 479 17.10 37.95 -42.44
N LEU A 480 17.90 38.24 -43.47
CA LEU A 480 18.71 37.23 -44.15
C LEU A 480 19.78 36.63 -43.22
N GLN A 481 20.47 37.46 -42.43
CA GLN A 481 21.45 36.98 -41.44
C GLN A 481 20.78 36.08 -40.39
N GLN A 482 19.63 36.49 -39.84
CA GLN A 482 18.88 35.66 -38.90
C GLN A 482 18.45 34.32 -39.50
N LEU A 483 18.08 34.32 -40.78
CA LEU A 483 17.66 33.10 -41.47
C LEU A 483 18.84 32.14 -41.71
N GLU A 484 20.03 32.68 -42.00
CA GLU A 484 21.27 31.90 -42.13
C GLU A 484 21.74 31.32 -40.78
N GLU A 485 21.66 32.11 -39.69
CA GLU A 485 21.94 31.62 -38.33
C GLU A 485 20.99 30.49 -37.93
N VAL A 486 19.69 30.62 -38.22
CA VAL A 486 18.70 29.57 -37.94
C VAL A 486 18.97 28.32 -38.78
N GLN A 487 19.38 28.46 -40.04
CA GLN A 487 19.76 27.32 -40.88
C GLN A 487 21.01 26.61 -40.36
N ALA A 488 22.02 27.35 -39.91
CA ALA A 488 23.22 26.78 -39.30
C ALA A 488 22.90 26.05 -37.99
N ALA A 489 22.10 26.66 -37.12
CA ALA A 489 21.66 26.04 -35.87
C ALA A 489 20.84 24.76 -36.12
N LYS A 490 19.98 24.76 -37.15
CA LYS A 490 19.23 23.58 -37.57
C LYS A 490 20.17 22.46 -38.04
N GLY A 491 21.16 22.76 -38.88
CA GLY A 491 22.13 21.77 -39.34
C GLY A 491 22.93 21.13 -38.19
N GLN A 492 23.31 21.92 -37.18
CA GLN A 492 23.96 21.40 -35.97
C GLN A 492 23.03 20.50 -35.15
N ALA A 493 21.76 20.87 -35.02
CA ALA A 493 20.76 20.05 -34.33
C ALA A 493 20.52 18.71 -35.07
N ASP A 494 20.46 18.73 -36.40
CA ASP A 494 20.29 17.53 -37.23
C ASP A 494 21.49 16.57 -37.07
N LEU A 495 22.72 17.08 -37.04
CA LEU A 495 23.93 16.28 -36.77
C LEU A 495 23.94 15.67 -35.36
N ALA A 496 23.53 16.43 -34.34
CA ALA A 496 23.42 15.94 -32.97
C ALA A 496 22.35 14.83 -32.85
N LEU A 497 21.22 14.99 -33.55
CA LEU A 497 20.17 13.97 -33.62
C LEU A 497 20.66 12.68 -34.30
N GLU A 498 21.44 12.79 -35.37
CA GLU A 498 22.06 11.62 -36.01
C GLU A 498 23.05 10.91 -35.08
N SER A 499 23.90 11.65 -34.36
CA SER A 499 24.80 11.08 -33.35
C SER A 499 24.03 10.29 -32.29
N HIS A 500 23.00 10.89 -31.69
CA HIS A 500 22.19 10.19 -30.68
C HIS A 500 21.43 8.98 -31.24
N ARG A 501 20.99 9.02 -32.50
CA ARG A 501 20.40 7.85 -33.16
C ARG A 501 21.40 6.70 -33.28
N THR A 502 22.66 6.99 -33.61
CA THR A 502 23.70 5.94 -33.67
C THR A 502 24.04 5.38 -32.28
N GLU A 503 24.07 6.22 -31.26
CA GLU A 503 24.26 5.79 -29.87
C GLU A 503 23.10 4.90 -29.39
N LEU A 504 21.85 5.30 -29.68
CA LEU A 504 20.67 4.50 -29.38
C LEU A 504 20.72 3.13 -30.07
N ALA A 505 21.05 3.06 -31.35
CA ALA A 505 21.21 1.80 -32.07
C ALA A 505 22.33 0.92 -31.45
N HIS A 506 23.43 1.53 -30.98
CA HIS A 506 24.48 0.80 -30.27
C HIS A 506 23.98 0.25 -28.92
N PHE A 507 23.21 1.03 -28.16
CA PHE A 507 22.63 0.55 -26.91
C PHE A 507 21.58 -0.54 -27.12
N GLU A 508 20.75 -0.44 -28.16
CA GLU A 508 19.78 -1.48 -28.53
C GLU A 508 20.47 -2.81 -28.86
N THR A 509 21.55 -2.77 -29.65
CA THR A 509 22.33 -3.99 -29.97
C THR A 509 23.00 -4.58 -28.73
N LYS A 510 23.55 -3.75 -27.83
CA LYS A 510 24.13 -4.22 -26.56
C LYS A 510 23.07 -4.81 -25.63
N PHE A 511 21.88 -4.20 -25.56
CA PHE A 511 20.77 -4.71 -24.77
C PHE A 511 20.29 -6.07 -25.30
N ALA A 512 20.15 -6.22 -26.62
CA ALA A 512 19.81 -7.48 -27.25
C ALA A 512 20.85 -8.58 -26.95
N ALA A 513 22.15 -8.25 -26.96
CA ALA A 513 23.21 -9.19 -26.61
C ALA A 513 23.15 -9.62 -25.12
N LEU A 514 22.99 -8.69 -24.20
CA LEU A 514 22.83 -8.98 -22.76
C LEU A 514 21.57 -9.79 -22.48
N GLN A 515 20.48 -9.52 -23.19
CA GLN A 515 19.25 -10.29 -23.07
C GLN A 515 19.45 -11.73 -23.55
N ALA A 516 20.16 -11.95 -24.66
CA ALA A 516 20.49 -13.28 -25.14
C ALA A 516 21.40 -14.06 -24.16
N GLU A 517 22.38 -13.39 -23.56
CA GLU A 517 23.26 -13.99 -22.54
C GLU A 517 22.48 -14.39 -21.27
N ARG A 518 21.57 -13.51 -20.81
CA ARG A 518 20.66 -13.81 -19.69
C ARG A 518 19.76 -15.01 -20.01
N ASP A 519 19.17 -15.05 -21.20
CA ASP A 519 18.28 -16.13 -21.60
C ASP A 519 19.04 -17.47 -21.68
N GLN A 520 20.28 -17.45 -22.19
CA GLN A 520 21.16 -18.62 -22.19
C GLN A 520 21.46 -19.09 -20.76
N ALA A 521 21.85 -18.19 -19.85
CA ALA A 521 22.11 -18.52 -18.45
C ALA A 521 20.87 -19.10 -17.75
N CYS A 522 19.67 -18.57 -18.03
CA CYS A 522 18.42 -19.13 -17.53
C CYS A 522 18.17 -20.55 -18.06
N THR A 523 18.46 -20.81 -19.34
CA THR A 523 18.32 -22.17 -19.89
C THR A 523 19.32 -23.15 -19.28
N ASP A 524 20.56 -22.73 -19.03
CA ASP A 524 21.59 -23.57 -18.42
C ASP A 524 21.25 -23.91 -16.97
N LEU A 525 20.78 -22.94 -16.19
CA LEU A 525 20.31 -23.17 -14.82
C LEU A 525 19.10 -24.10 -14.78
N ARG A 526 18.13 -23.96 -15.69
CA ARG A 526 17.00 -24.89 -15.81
C ARG A 526 17.46 -26.31 -16.13
N GLN A 527 18.44 -26.47 -17.01
CA GLN A 527 19.02 -27.78 -17.30
C GLN A 527 19.73 -28.38 -16.07
N GLN A 528 20.46 -27.57 -15.30
CA GLN A 528 21.11 -28.02 -14.07
C GLN A 528 20.08 -28.45 -13.02
N ILE A 529 19.00 -27.68 -12.82
CA ILE A 529 17.91 -28.04 -11.90
C ILE A 529 17.30 -29.38 -12.32
N ASN A 530 16.94 -29.56 -13.59
CA ASN A 530 16.37 -30.83 -14.07
C ASN A 530 17.34 -32.01 -13.87
N ARG A 531 18.65 -31.82 -14.10
CA ARG A 531 19.66 -32.87 -13.83
C ARG A 531 19.71 -33.22 -12.34
N LEU A 532 19.69 -32.23 -11.46
CA LEU A 532 19.68 -32.46 -10.01
C LEU A 532 18.39 -33.13 -9.53
N GLU A 533 17.23 -32.76 -10.09
CA GLU A 533 15.95 -33.40 -9.78
C GLU A 533 15.95 -34.87 -10.21
N THR A 534 16.43 -35.18 -11.42
CA THR A 534 16.54 -36.58 -11.87
C THR A 534 17.53 -37.38 -11.02
N ALA A 535 18.66 -36.80 -10.63
CA ALA A 535 19.63 -37.45 -9.74
C ALA A 535 19.05 -37.68 -8.34
N LYS A 536 18.30 -36.72 -7.79
CA LYS A 536 17.60 -36.84 -6.52
C LYS A 536 16.54 -37.95 -6.57
N ALA A 537 15.71 -37.98 -7.61
CA ALA A 537 14.71 -39.03 -7.79
C ALA A 537 15.36 -40.43 -7.88
N GLY A 538 16.49 -40.55 -8.58
CA GLY A 538 17.27 -41.79 -8.63
C GLY A 538 17.81 -42.20 -7.25
N ALA A 539 18.37 -41.27 -6.49
CA ALA A 539 18.87 -41.53 -5.14
C ALA A 539 17.74 -41.93 -4.16
N GLU A 540 16.57 -41.30 -4.26
CA GLU A 540 15.39 -41.65 -3.46
C GLU A 540 14.86 -43.05 -3.78
N ALA A 541 14.87 -43.44 -5.07
CA ALA A 541 14.49 -44.79 -5.48
C ALA A 541 15.45 -45.87 -4.94
N GLU A 542 16.77 -45.64 -5.03
CA GLU A 542 17.77 -46.55 -4.46
C GLU A 542 17.64 -46.63 -2.93
N LEU A 543 17.38 -45.51 -2.26
CA LEU A 543 17.17 -45.49 -0.81
C LEU A 543 15.91 -46.26 -0.41
N SER A 544 14.83 -46.17 -1.20
CA SER A 544 13.61 -46.98 -1.00
C SER A 544 13.92 -48.46 -1.12
N LYS A 545 14.68 -48.86 -2.14
CA LYS A 545 15.08 -50.25 -2.36
C LYS A 545 15.93 -50.80 -1.22
N VAL A 546 16.93 -50.03 -0.77
CA VAL A 546 17.76 -50.42 0.39
C VAL A 546 16.93 -50.54 1.67
N ARG A 547 15.91 -49.69 1.87
CA ARG A 547 14.98 -49.81 3.01
C ARG A 547 14.12 -51.07 2.94
N GLU A 548 13.71 -51.50 1.75
CA GLU A 548 12.99 -52.75 1.55
C GLU A 548 13.89 -53.96 1.85
N GLU A 549 15.10 -53.98 1.30
CA GLU A 549 16.10 -55.02 1.59
C GLU A 549 16.43 -55.11 3.09
N MET A 550 16.55 -53.97 3.78
CA MET A 550 16.75 -53.95 5.25
C MET A 550 15.58 -54.58 6.00
N LYS A 551 14.33 -54.28 5.62
CA LYS A 551 13.15 -54.90 6.26
C LYS A 551 13.08 -56.40 6.03
N GLU A 552 13.44 -56.85 4.83
CA GLU A 552 13.52 -58.28 4.52
C GLU A 552 14.57 -58.96 5.40
N LEU A 553 15.78 -58.41 5.49
CA LEU A 553 16.84 -58.91 6.35
C LEU A 553 16.45 -58.90 7.83
N GLU A 554 15.79 -57.85 8.32
CA GLU A 554 15.25 -57.80 9.68
C GLU A 554 14.25 -58.94 9.93
N SER A 555 13.36 -59.21 8.97
CA SER A 555 12.40 -60.32 9.07
C SER A 555 13.09 -61.69 9.09
N GLU A 556 14.16 -61.87 8.31
CA GLU A 556 14.98 -63.08 8.30
C GLU A 556 15.73 -63.27 9.61
N VAL A 557 16.29 -62.20 10.20
CA VAL A 557 16.94 -62.24 11.51
C VAL A 557 15.96 -62.67 12.59
N VAL A 558 14.74 -62.11 12.60
CA VAL A 558 13.69 -62.53 13.54
C VAL A 558 13.36 -64.01 13.34
N ARG A 559 13.19 -64.47 12.09
CA ARG A 559 12.93 -65.87 11.80
C ARG A 559 14.06 -66.78 12.30
N ALA A 560 15.32 -66.45 11.98
CA ALA A 560 16.48 -67.20 12.43
C ALA A 560 16.61 -67.21 13.97
N GLN A 561 16.28 -66.11 14.66
CA GLN A 561 16.23 -66.07 16.12
C GLN A 561 15.13 -66.98 16.69
N THR A 562 13.95 -67.04 16.06
CA THR A 562 12.88 -67.96 16.46
C THR A 562 13.25 -69.43 16.21
N GLU A 563 13.87 -69.74 15.07
CA GLU A 563 14.38 -71.08 14.77
C GLU A 563 15.46 -71.49 15.79
N LEU A 564 16.41 -70.59 16.11
CA LEU A 564 17.45 -70.84 17.09
C LEU A 564 16.88 -71.09 18.50
N THR A 565 15.85 -70.34 18.92
CA THR A 565 15.22 -70.54 20.24
C THR A 565 14.44 -71.84 20.30
N MET A 566 13.74 -72.21 19.23
CA MET A 566 13.06 -73.50 19.12
C MET A 566 14.07 -74.66 19.18
N VAL A 567 15.13 -74.63 18.38
CA VAL A 567 16.19 -75.65 18.39
C VAL A 567 16.89 -75.73 19.74
N LYS A 568 17.13 -74.59 20.41
CA LYS A 568 17.68 -74.57 21.79
C LYS A 568 16.73 -75.26 22.78
N ALA A 569 15.43 -75.00 22.69
CA ALA A 569 14.43 -75.64 23.55
C ALA A 569 14.30 -77.15 23.27
N GLU A 570 14.33 -77.57 22.00
CA GLU A 570 14.37 -78.98 21.61
C GLU A 570 15.64 -79.67 22.10
N LEU A 571 16.79 -79.01 22.01
CA LEU A 571 18.07 -79.53 22.51
C LEU A 571 18.07 -79.68 24.04
N ASP A 572 17.53 -78.70 24.76
CA ASP A 572 17.39 -78.74 26.22
C ASP A 572 16.36 -79.79 26.66
N GLY A 573 15.31 -80.02 25.87
CA GLY A 573 14.32 -81.09 26.09
C GLY A 573 14.85 -82.50 25.84
N ALA A 574 15.62 -82.69 24.76
CA ALA A 574 16.14 -84.01 24.38
C ALA A 574 17.34 -84.47 25.22
N TYR A 575 18.14 -83.55 25.74
CA TYR A 575 19.41 -83.87 26.41
C TYR A 575 19.55 -83.32 27.84
N GLY A 576 18.52 -82.66 28.39
CA GLY A 576 18.55 -82.04 29.72
C GLY A 576 19.36 -80.73 29.76
N THR A 577 19.13 -79.92 30.79
CA THR A 577 19.78 -78.60 30.94
C THR A 577 21.31 -78.74 30.97
N ARG A 578 22.03 -77.77 30.39
CA ARG A 578 23.51 -77.75 30.37
C ARG A 578 24.13 -77.97 31.75
N ALA A 579 23.45 -77.53 32.81
CA ALA A 579 23.85 -77.72 34.20
C ALA A 579 23.76 -79.19 34.67
N GLN A 580 22.73 -79.95 34.25
CA GLN A 580 22.59 -81.38 34.57
C GLN A 580 23.63 -82.24 33.83
N ARG A 581 23.92 -81.93 32.57
CA ARG A 581 24.95 -82.64 31.80
C ARG A 581 26.37 -82.37 32.31
N ALA A 582 26.69 -81.14 32.71
CA ALA A 582 28.00 -80.83 33.28
C ALA A 582 28.27 -81.58 34.61
N ALA A 583 27.21 -81.85 35.39
CA ALA A 583 27.29 -82.58 36.65
C ALA A 583 27.51 -84.10 36.45
N ASP A 584 26.82 -84.73 35.49
CA ASP A 584 27.00 -86.17 35.20
C ASP A 584 28.32 -86.47 34.48
N VAL A 585 28.81 -85.53 33.68
CA VAL A 585 30.07 -85.67 32.91
C VAL A 585 31.31 -85.60 33.81
N SER A 586 31.31 -84.77 34.86
CA SER A 586 32.45 -84.70 35.78
C SER A 586 32.64 -85.97 36.63
N MET A 587 31.64 -86.85 36.68
CA MET A 587 31.67 -88.10 37.45
C MET A 587 32.09 -89.32 36.61
N ASN A 588 32.33 -89.17 35.30
CA ASN A 588 32.63 -90.28 34.39
C ASN A 588 34.03 -90.19 33.74
N PRO A 589 35.00 -91.05 34.10
CA PRO A 589 36.38 -90.98 33.64
C PRO A 589 36.57 -91.29 32.15
N GLN A 590 35.61 -91.93 31.47
CA GLN A 590 35.64 -92.09 30.01
C GLN A 590 35.30 -90.78 29.28
N ILE A 591 34.45 -89.95 29.89
CA ILE A 591 34.10 -88.64 29.31
C ILE A 591 35.24 -87.65 29.52
N GLN A 592 36.00 -87.75 30.61
CA GLN A 592 37.23 -86.96 30.78
C GLN A 592 38.25 -87.21 29.66
N ARG A 593 38.43 -88.46 29.21
CA ARG A 593 39.32 -88.77 28.08
C ARG A 593 38.82 -88.23 26.75
N VAL A 594 37.51 -88.27 26.54
CA VAL A 594 36.88 -87.66 25.36
C VAL A 594 36.96 -86.14 25.43
N ILE A 595 36.89 -85.53 26.62
CA ILE A 595 37.14 -84.10 26.85
C ILE A 595 38.59 -83.76 26.50
N ASP A 596 39.56 -84.60 26.86
CA ASP A 596 40.96 -84.38 26.49
C ASP A 596 41.17 -84.50 24.96
N GLU A 597 40.51 -85.45 24.28
CA GLU A 597 40.50 -85.53 22.81
C GLU A 597 39.78 -84.34 22.16
N LEU A 598 38.66 -83.89 22.73
CA LEU A 598 37.94 -82.70 22.29
C LEU A 598 38.73 -81.43 22.55
N ASN A 599 39.53 -81.36 23.61
CA ASN A 599 40.44 -80.24 23.88
C ASN A 599 41.59 -80.23 22.87
N ALA A 600 42.12 -81.39 22.48
CA ALA A 600 43.09 -81.47 21.38
C ALA A 600 42.46 -81.01 20.06
N ARG A 601 41.22 -81.39 19.80
CA ARG A 601 40.47 -80.96 18.60
C ARG A 601 40.06 -79.49 18.64
N ASN A 602 39.76 -78.95 19.82
CA ASN A 602 39.53 -77.52 20.05
C ASN A 602 40.80 -76.74 19.81
N LYS A 603 41.96 -77.27 20.17
CA LYS A 603 43.27 -76.66 19.86
C LYS A 603 43.54 -76.64 18.35
N ASP A 604 43.13 -77.69 17.63
CA ASP A 604 43.16 -77.68 16.16
C ASP A 604 42.14 -76.72 15.55
N LEU A 605 40.95 -76.57 16.15
CA LEU A 605 39.95 -75.58 15.76
C LEU A 605 40.37 -74.16 16.11
N GLU A 606 41.11 -73.93 17.20
CA GLU A 606 41.76 -72.66 17.55
C GLU A 606 42.82 -72.32 16.50
N ASN A 607 43.64 -73.27 16.08
CA ASN A 607 44.57 -73.07 14.97
C ASN A 607 43.83 -72.74 13.65
N GLN A 608 42.64 -73.30 13.43
CA GLN A 608 41.77 -72.96 12.28
C GLN A 608 41.04 -71.63 12.46
N LEU A 609 40.70 -71.22 13.69
CA LEU A 609 40.15 -69.91 14.01
C LEU A 609 41.21 -68.84 13.85
N ASP A 610 42.47 -69.08 14.23
CA ASP A 610 43.60 -68.20 13.94
C ASP A 610 43.84 -68.06 12.43
N PHE A 611 43.67 -69.16 11.68
CA PHE A 611 43.67 -69.14 10.21
C PHE A 611 42.48 -68.38 9.61
N LEU A 612 41.29 -68.48 10.20
CA LEU A 612 40.10 -67.72 9.79
C LEU A 612 40.14 -66.27 10.27
N GLN A 613 40.86 -65.97 11.34
CA GLN A 613 41.04 -64.64 11.92
C GLN A 613 42.09 -63.85 11.13
N THR A 614 43.14 -64.50 10.65
CA THR A 614 44.03 -63.95 9.60
C THR A 614 43.27 -63.76 8.27
N GLN A 615 42.27 -64.60 7.97
CA GLN A 615 41.32 -64.32 6.89
C GLN A 615 40.32 -63.19 7.24
N HIS A 616 40.00 -62.97 8.51
CA HIS A 616 39.13 -61.87 8.97
C HIS A 616 39.87 -60.52 9.00
N GLU A 617 41.19 -60.52 9.13
CA GLU A 617 42.04 -59.35 8.85
C GLU A 617 41.96 -58.96 7.38
N THR A 618 41.80 -59.92 6.45
CA THR A 618 41.46 -59.61 5.04
C THR A 618 40.01 -59.15 4.86
N LYS A 619 39.09 -59.47 5.78
CA LYS A 619 37.78 -58.82 5.92
C LYS A 619 37.84 -57.51 6.73
N GLY A 620 39.01 -57.13 7.23
CA GLY A 620 39.29 -55.82 7.84
C GLY A 620 39.06 -54.65 6.87
N VAL A 621 38.82 -54.93 5.59
CA VAL A 621 38.27 -54.00 4.61
C VAL A 621 36.96 -53.37 5.09
N GLY A 622 36.07 -54.13 5.76
CA GLY A 622 34.83 -53.56 6.33
C GLY A 622 35.09 -52.65 7.54
N SER A 623 36.11 -52.95 8.34
CA SER A 623 36.57 -52.06 9.43
C SER A 623 37.25 -50.81 8.89
N ALA A 624 38.01 -50.93 7.80
CA ALA A 624 38.61 -49.82 7.08
C ALA A 624 37.55 -48.93 6.40
N GLU A 625 36.48 -49.51 5.86
CA GLU A 625 35.33 -48.78 5.32
C GLU A 625 34.58 -48.00 6.41
N LEU A 626 34.34 -48.64 7.58
CA LEU A 626 33.80 -47.96 8.76
C LEU A 626 34.72 -46.84 9.23
N GLN A 627 36.03 -47.07 9.31
CA GLN A 627 37.01 -46.06 9.68
C GLN A 627 37.07 -44.92 8.66
N ASN A 628 36.98 -45.22 7.37
CA ASN A 628 36.92 -44.23 6.30
C ASN A 628 35.63 -43.40 6.38
N ARG A 629 34.51 -44.03 6.73
CA ARG A 629 33.23 -43.33 6.91
C ARG A 629 33.25 -42.45 8.16
N VAL A 630 33.86 -42.90 9.25
CA VAL A 630 34.10 -42.07 10.45
C VAL A 630 35.01 -40.89 10.11
N ASN A 631 36.09 -41.11 9.37
CA ASN A 631 36.99 -40.03 8.93
C ASN A 631 36.28 -39.05 7.99
N ALA A 632 35.41 -39.54 7.09
CA ALA A 632 34.62 -38.70 6.19
C ALA A 632 33.62 -37.85 6.98
N LEU A 633 32.87 -38.44 7.92
CA LEU A 633 31.95 -37.71 8.79
C LEU A 633 32.67 -36.71 9.69
N GLN A 634 33.86 -37.04 10.20
CA GLN A 634 34.68 -36.09 10.95
C GLN A 634 35.15 -34.92 10.09
N LYS A 635 35.49 -35.18 8.82
CA LYS A 635 35.88 -34.15 7.86
C LYS A 635 34.69 -33.26 7.50
N GLU A 636 33.54 -33.84 7.20
CA GLU A 636 32.29 -33.10 6.93
C GLU A 636 31.89 -32.26 8.14
N LEU A 637 31.94 -32.82 9.35
CA LEU A 637 31.67 -32.07 10.58
C LEU A 637 32.64 -30.89 10.74
N LYS A 638 33.93 -31.10 10.45
CA LYS A 638 34.92 -30.03 10.50
C LYS A 638 34.64 -28.94 9.45
N GLU A 639 34.31 -29.32 8.22
CA GLU A 639 33.94 -28.37 7.15
C GLU A 639 32.68 -27.58 7.52
N THR A 640 31.65 -28.23 8.07
CA THR A 640 30.45 -27.51 8.53
C THR A 640 30.75 -26.54 9.68
N ILE A 641 31.65 -26.90 10.61
CA ILE A 641 32.11 -26.00 11.67
C ILE A 641 32.85 -24.79 11.07
N GLU A 642 33.73 -25.01 10.09
CA GLU A 642 34.44 -23.94 9.37
C GLU A 642 33.46 -23.01 8.63
N ASP A 643 32.40 -23.56 8.03
CA ASP A 643 31.32 -22.77 7.41
C ASP A 643 30.54 -21.95 8.45
N TYR A 644 30.23 -22.51 9.63
CA TYR A 644 29.61 -21.76 10.72
C TYR A 644 30.52 -20.65 11.25
N GLU A 645 31.84 -20.89 11.35
CA GLU A 645 32.80 -19.85 11.73
C GLU A 645 32.87 -18.74 10.68
N LEU A 646 32.84 -19.07 9.39
CA LEU A 646 32.81 -18.11 8.29
C LEU A 646 31.53 -17.28 8.33
N MET A 647 30.38 -17.94 8.47
CA MET A 647 29.08 -17.28 8.58
C MET A 647 29.01 -16.36 9.80
N THR A 648 29.58 -16.79 10.93
CA THR A 648 29.67 -15.97 12.15
C THR A 648 30.57 -14.75 11.93
N LYS A 649 31.73 -14.92 11.29
CA LYS A 649 32.61 -13.79 10.93
C LYS A 649 31.91 -12.81 10.00
N GLN A 650 31.21 -13.31 8.98
CA GLN A 650 30.43 -12.49 8.07
C GLN A 650 29.33 -11.72 8.82
N SER A 651 28.58 -12.38 9.70
CA SER A 651 27.57 -11.72 10.53
C SER A 651 28.15 -10.64 11.43
N ILE A 652 29.35 -10.84 11.97
CA ILE A 652 30.04 -9.82 12.77
C ILE A 652 30.48 -8.63 11.90
N ASP A 653 30.94 -8.87 10.69
CA ASP A 653 31.36 -7.79 9.79
C ASP A 653 30.16 -7.01 9.23
N ASP A 654 29.04 -7.69 8.97
CA ASP A 654 27.76 -7.06 8.62
C ASP A 654 27.25 -6.19 9.78
N GLU A 655 27.36 -6.66 11.02
CA GLU A 655 27.00 -5.89 12.22
C GLU A 655 27.88 -4.64 12.35
N LYS A 656 29.20 -4.75 12.12
CA LYS A 656 30.10 -3.58 12.14
C LYS A 656 29.76 -2.57 11.05
N GLU A 657 29.38 -3.02 9.87
CA GLU A 657 28.96 -2.12 8.79
C GLU A 657 27.63 -1.45 9.14
N ARG A 658 26.71 -2.19 9.79
CA ARG A 658 25.48 -1.62 10.35
C ARG A 658 25.80 -0.52 11.37
N ASP A 659 26.71 -0.77 12.31
CA ASP A 659 27.13 0.21 13.31
C ASP A 659 27.72 1.48 12.67
N ARG A 660 28.53 1.35 11.60
CA ARG A 660 29.05 2.51 10.85
C ARG A 660 27.95 3.30 10.15
N LEU A 661 26.97 2.61 9.58
CA LEU A 661 25.83 3.25 8.95
C LEU A 661 24.96 3.96 9.99
N GLU A 662 24.76 3.36 11.16
CA GLU A 662 24.09 3.99 12.31
C GLU A 662 24.83 5.25 12.76
N GLU A 663 26.15 5.21 12.94
CA GLU A 663 26.97 6.39 13.26
C GLU A 663 26.82 7.50 12.19
N SER A 664 26.78 7.13 10.90
CA SER A 664 26.58 8.10 9.82
C SER A 664 25.17 8.70 9.83
N VAL A 665 24.15 7.90 10.14
CA VAL A 665 22.76 8.35 10.29
C VAL A 665 22.65 9.31 11.46
N ASP A 666 23.23 8.98 12.62
CA ASP A 666 23.24 9.85 13.80
C ASP A 666 23.93 11.19 13.51
N ALA A 667 25.07 11.15 12.81
CA ALA A 667 25.77 12.37 12.39
C ALA A 667 24.93 13.23 11.44
N LEU A 668 24.20 12.60 10.51
CA LEU A 668 23.28 13.30 9.61
C LEU A 668 22.07 13.87 10.36
N GLN A 669 21.51 13.14 11.31
CA GLN A 669 20.41 13.59 12.17
C GLN A 669 20.85 14.81 13.00
N GLN A 670 22.00 14.75 13.67
CA GLN A 670 22.55 15.91 14.40
C GLN A 670 22.75 17.11 13.47
N ARG A 671 23.23 16.90 12.25
CA ARG A 671 23.40 17.98 11.28
C ARG A 671 22.06 18.57 10.83
N CYS A 672 21.04 17.73 10.63
CA CYS A 672 19.68 18.17 10.35
C CYS A 672 19.12 18.99 11.50
N GLU A 673 19.24 18.52 12.74
CA GLU A 673 18.81 19.25 13.93
C GLU A 673 19.53 20.61 14.06
N ILE A 674 20.84 20.66 13.80
CA ILE A 674 21.60 21.91 13.79
C ILE A 674 21.11 22.85 12.69
N LEU A 675 20.88 22.35 11.47
CA LEU A 675 20.37 23.15 10.36
C LEU A 675 18.94 23.64 10.60
N GLU A 676 18.10 22.83 11.23
CA GLU A 676 16.75 23.19 11.65
C GLU A 676 16.78 24.25 12.75
N SER A 677 17.66 24.12 13.74
CA SER A 677 17.89 25.15 14.76
C SER A 677 18.35 26.46 14.12
N GLN A 678 19.33 26.40 13.22
CA GLN A 678 19.81 27.59 12.47
C GLN A 678 18.70 28.20 11.60
N LEU A 679 17.87 27.38 10.94
CA LEU A 679 16.74 27.85 10.17
C LEU A 679 15.69 28.50 11.06
N ASN A 680 15.44 27.94 12.24
CA ASN A 680 14.51 28.49 13.22
C ASN A 680 15.05 29.79 13.82
N GLU A 681 16.34 29.88 14.14
CA GLU A 681 17.02 31.10 14.56
C GLU A 681 16.96 32.18 13.47
N GLU A 682 17.25 31.84 12.22
CA GLU A 682 17.14 32.79 11.10
C GLU A 682 15.67 33.18 10.87
N LYS A 683 14.69 32.27 10.94
CA LYS A 683 13.26 32.61 10.88
C LYS A 683 12.87 33.60 11.99
N VAL A 684 13.31 33.36 13.23
CA VAL A 684 13.08 34.27 14.38
C VAL A 684 13.79 35.61 14.18
N LYS A 685 15.01 35.61 13.65
CA LYS A 685 15.78 36.81 13.33
C LYS A 685 15.15 37.60 12.20
N TRP A 686 14.62 36.97 11.16
CA TRP A 686 13.86 37.62 10.08
C TRP A 686 12.50 38.13 10.58
N LEU A 687 11.86 37.45 11.52
CA LEU A 687 10.70 37.98 12.26
C LEU A 687 11.06 39.24 13.07
N GLY A 688 12.25 39.30 13.67
CA GLY A 688 12.76 40.47 14.39
C GLY A 688 13.24 41.63 13.50
N VAL A 689 13.85 41.32 12.34
CA VAL A 689 14.38 42.32 11.40
C VAL A 689 13.26 42.95 10.55
N LYS A 690 12.16 42.24 10.30
CA LYS A 690 10.96 42.82 9.64
C LYS A 690 10.22 43.86 10.49
N VAL A 691 10.60 44.03 11.76
CA VAL A 691 10.07 45.08 12.66
C VAL A 691 10.89 46.39 12.57
N GLY A 692 12.01 46.40 11.82
CA GLY A 692 12.93 47.54 11.76
C GLY A 692 12.75 48.54 10.61
N SER A 693 11.73 48.41 9.75
CA SER A 693 11.49 49.36 8.65
C SER A 693 10.09 49.98 8.72
N PRO A 694 9.96 51.33 8.71
CA PRO A 694 8.70 52.00 8.91
C PRO A 694 7.94 52.11 7.58
N ASN A 695 7.16 51.08 7.24
CA ASN A 695 5.89 51.23 6.53
C ASN A 695 5.18 49.88 6.38
N GLU A 696 3.86 49.93 6.55
CA GLU A 696 2.85 48.87 6.35
C GLU A 696 2.63 47.88 7.51
N THR A 697 1.87 48.38 8.50
CA THR A 697 0.73 47.74 9.18
C THR A 697 0.66 46.20 9.18
N THR A 698 1.53 45.53 9.91
CA THR A 698 1.19 44.24 10.53
C THR A 698 0.64 44.53 11.93
N SER A 699 -0.68 44.72 11.99
CA SER A 699 -1.42 45.00 13.23
C SER A 699 -1.00 44.04 14.35
N THR A 700 -0.75 44.57 15.55
CA THR A 700 -0.43 43.82 16.78
C THR A 700 -1.42 42.68 17.07
N MET A 701 -2.63 42.76 16.51
CA MET A 701 -3.64 41.71 16.55
C MET A 701 -3.26 40.46 15.75
N VAL A 702 -2.58 40.61 14.61
CA VAL A 702 -2.07 39.51 13.78
C VAL A 702 -0.95 38.78 14.50
N LEU A 703 -0.03 39.51 15.14
CA LEU A 703 1.04 38.92 15.96
C LEU A 703 0.49 38.18 17.17
N LYS A 704 -0.53 38.74 17.84
CA LYS A 704 -1.22 38.08 18.96
C LYS A 704 -1.96 36.81 18.51
N ASN A 705 -2.51 36.81 17.29
CA ASN A 705 -3.17 35.66 16.71
C ASN A 705 -2.18 34.57 16.26
N GLU A 706 -1.05 34.95 15.67
CA GLU A 706 0.04 34.03 15.31
C GLU A 706 0.69 33.43 16.56
N PHE A 707 0.92 34.21 17.63
CA PHE A 707 1.39 33.68 18.90
C PHE A 707 0.38 32.70 19.54
N LYS A 708 -0.92 33.02 19.49
CA LYS A 708 -1.97 32.09 19.94
C LYS A 708 -2.09 30.85 19.07
N LYS A 709 -1.77 30.96 17.78
CA LYS A 709 -1.76 29.84 16.83
C LYS A 709 -0.56 28.94 17.12
N MET A 710 0.63 29.51 17.23
CA MET A 710 1.85 28.83 17.67
C MET A 710 1.64 28.12 19.01
N MET A 711 1.10 28.78 20.04
CA MET A 711 0.84 28.13 21.34
C MET A 711 -0.20 27.00 21.27
N ARG A 712 -1.14 27.06 20.30
CA ARG A 712 -2.09 25.95 20.06
C ARG A 712 -1.41 24.81 19.30
N GLU A 713 -0.57 25.12 18.33
CA GLU A 713 0.22 24.16 17.56
C GLU A 713 1.20 23.43 18.47
N THR A 714 1.96 24.14 19.32
CA THR A 714 2.89 23.53 20.28
C THR A 714 2.18 22.63 21.30
N ARG A 715 0.99 23.02 21.77
CA ARG A 715 0.19 22.15 22.65
C ARG A 715 -0.35 20.93 21.93
N ALA A 716 -0.78 21.08 20.68
CA ALA A 716 -1.25 19.98 19.86
C ALA A 716 -0.12 19.01 19.51
N GLU A 717 1.08 19.53 19.26
CA GLU A 717 2.29 18.76 18.98
C GLU A 717 2.75 17.99 20.21
N ASN A 718 2.85 18.63 21.38
CA ASN A 718 3.14 17.93 22.63
C ASN A 718 2.11 16.84 22.96
N LEU A 719 0.82 17.07 22.65
CA LEU A 719 -0.23 16.05 22.84
C LEU A 719 -0.06 14.88 21.86
N ARG A 720 0.39 15.13 20.63
CA ARG A 720 0.73 14.07 19.66
C ARG A 720 1.95 13.27 20.13
N THR A 721 2.99 13.93 20.65
CA THR A 721 4.17 13.25 21.17
C THR A 721 3.82 12.34 22.35
N ILE A 722 2.99 12.79 23.29
CA ILE A 722 2.51 11.95 24.41
C ILE A 722 1.69 10.76 23.91
N LYS A 723 0.84 10.96 22.90
CA LYS A 723 0.06 9.85 22.32
C LYS A 723 0.96 8.83 21.62
N ALA A 724 1.95 9.28 20.85
CA ALA A 724 2.92 8.42 20.20
C ALA A 724 3.75 7.63 21.23
N GLU A 725 4.17 8.28 22.32
CA GLU A 725 4.88 7.63 23.42
C GLU A 725 4.01 6.57 24.13
N GLN A 726 2.72 6.86 24.35
CA GLN A 726 1.78 5.90 24.93
C GLN A 726 1.52 4.70 24.00
N GLU A 727 1.50 4.92 22.69
CA GLU A 727 1.31 3.87 21.68
C GLU A 727 2.54 2.96 21.59
N GLU A 728 3.74 3.54 21.57
CA GLU A 728 5.01 2.80 21.67
C GLU A 728 5.11 2.01 22.98
N ARG A 729 4.71 2.60 24.11
CA ARG A 729 4.64 1.88 25.37
C ARG A 729 3.69 0.69 25.31
N ARG A 730 2.51 0.85 24.69
CA ARG A 730 1.53 -0.22 24.53
C ARG A 730 2.05 -1.32 23.59
N ARG A 731 2.79 -0.94 22.54
CA ARG A 731 3.48 -1.87 21.62
C ARG A 731 4.55 -2.68 22.35
N LEU A 732 5.42 -2.03 23.12
CA LEU A 732 6.45 -2.67 23.92
C LEU A 732 5.85 -3.59 25.01
N GLU A 733 4.78 -3.16 25.69
CA GLU A 733 4.04 -4.00 26.63
C GLU A 733 3.45 -5.25 25.95
N GLY A 734 2.95 -5.11 24.72
CA GLY A 734 2.50 -6.24 23.89
C GLY A 734 3.63 -7.23 23.56
N ILE A 735 4.79 -6.73 23.15
CA ILE A 735 5.98 -7.56 22.88
C ILE A 735 6.43 -8.28 24.15
N VAL A 736 6.49 -7.59 25.29
CA VAL A 736 6.84 -8.22 26.59
C VAL A 736 5.82 -9.29 26.98
N LYS A 737 4.53 -9.07 26.72
CA LYS A 737 3.47 -10.06 26.99
C LYS A 737 3.63 -11.30 26.10
N ASN A 738 3.94 -11.12 24.82
CA ASN A 738 4.18 -12.21 23.89
C ASN A 738 5.45 -13.00 24.26
N LEU A 739 6.56 -12.31 24.57
CA LEU A 739 7.79 -12.95 25.05
C LEU A 739 7.58 -13.73 26.36
N LYS A 740 6.71 -13.24 27.26
CA LYS A 740 6.31 -13.99 28.47
C LYS A 740 5.49 -15.24 28.13
N LYS A 741 4.59 -15.16 27.14
CA LYS A 741 3.78 -16.29 26.67
C LYS A 741 4.66 -17.35 26.01
N ASP A 742 5.59 -16.96 25.16
CA ASP A 742 6.55 -17.87 24.50
C ASP A 742 7.47 -18.54 25.54
N ARG A 743 7.91 -17.80 26.56
CA ARG A 743 8.65 -18.38 27.70
C ARG A 743 7.82 -19.37 28.52
N GLN A 744 6.51 -19.16 28.67
CA GLN A 744 5.64 -20.13 29.33
C GLN A 744 5.41 -21.37 28.46
N GLN A 745 5.21 -21.20 27.15
CA GLN A 745 5.04 -22.31 26.21
C GLN A 745 6.30 -23.19 26.10
N THR A 746 7.48 -22.57 26.07
CA THR A 746 8.77 -23.28 26.05
C THR A 746 9.08 -23.99 27.38
N ARG A 747 8.53 -23.52 28.50
CA ARG A 747 8.59 -24.26 29.78
C ARG A 747 7.64 -25.46 29.76
N SER A 748 6.40 -25.28 29.30
CA SER A 748 5.43 -26.38 29.22
C SER A 748 5.86 -27.48 28.23
N SER A 749 6.54 -27.15 27.14
CA SER A 749 7.05 -28.17 26.21
C SER A 749 8.24 -28.95 26.79
N LYS A 750 9.02 -28.33 27.68
CA LYS A 750 10.12 -28.99 28.39
C LYS A 750 9.61 -29.99 29.41
N ASP A 751 8.58 -29.64 30.18
CA ASP A 751 7.99 -30.53 31.19
C ASP A 751 7.28 -31.76 30.58
N VAL A 752 6.76 -31.64 29.36
CA VAL A 752 6.13 -32.77 28.61
C VAL A 752 7.17 -33.71 27.99
N SER A 753 8.42 -33.26 27.83
CA SER A 753 9.50 -34.08 27.27
C SER A 753 10.25 -34.92 28.32
N GLU A 754 10.05 -34.63 29.62
CA GLU A 754 10.69 -35.32 30.75
C GLU A 754 9.73 -36.25 31.53
N SER A 755 8.47 -36.41 31.08
CA SER A 755 7.50 -37.40 31.59
C SER A 755 7.29 -38.51 30.58
#